data_AF-A0A7R9Z6V1-F1
#
_entry.id   AF-A0A7R9Z6V1-F1
#
_cell.length_a   1.000
_cell.length_b   1.000
_cell.length_c   1.000
_cell.angle_alpha   90.00
_cell.angle_beta   90.00
_cell.angle_gamma   90.00
#
_symmetry.space_group_name_H-M   'P 1'
#
loop_
_entity.id
_entity.type
_entity.pdbx_description
1 polymer ?
#
loop_
_entity_poly.entity_id
_entity_poly.type
_entity_poly.pdbx_seq_one_letter_code
_entity_poly.pdbx_strand_id
1 'polypeptide(L)'
;MEQCVAICATDNLELGCMLIEKAATEKAVRDVDEALSPALNARKKHRDQTGQPFYDMSIFTSSGQRYPSALPEPLRPKPGGLRSDQLLVYEAFQRMPQQRAALASQQGSAAGTVAGSGSSSTGSAPAAADGTVAKESGTASTTAQQKINVEALTAVAGKIDSAVTTLLTAAGPRAAEVTLSMLPPDHEVRQLLTAAQRVTVTVSEGGSARTLNNSEKDAILGFSQGIFKRLYELSLNEPLRLEANVAILEVMNECCPQLGQDLGTWATYAPTETEVQRKLHRAILLLLLRSNLVPASEMDTYLARSTENGKSGVWVEFCVVFVRAAVLEKITTLSDLPRVMEVLTNISEGRGQNAQQTVQNYRKTILRLLEELQTPPASSDVPSQVASTVAANSNAASTASTSTSPNSTGATVTPADTSAVTVTTTEDRPSSPVHVQDEKLTHQESSSISAASLNNLAEATKRAAEATELTARNDPPNMKQQVTFLLDNWMRIHNEASGNEKALQFMQVLQQNGVGKIEEQTERFFRLSTELVVEAVLKSAGATGGDMKDQGTQGKALNYTVIDAYAKLISLLIRHMNGGGSTEQVANQRVSLLNKVLGITVRTMLSDYERAKNESGGVVSNWDQRPWFRLFLNLVLDLNSPSPALDPISYGILSTFGSAFHVIQPLVVPGFSFAWLELISHRMFLSNLLLVKGQKGWGLAHQLLIDLFLFLEPHLRRVELTEAVKHLYKGTLRVLLVLLHDFPSFLAGYHLSFCNVIPENCVQLRNLILSAFPKGLVLPDPFTPNLKIDLLPEIARSPTILSNVSGPLGAMRADLDGFLKNRQPSDFVSGLLPRLYKEGNKEVDAPRVNSLVLYVGVQAIARLQNTQIAHTLAHTPEMEVLQKLMEFDDSGRYISLNAIANQLRYPSSHTHYYSCVMLFLFSEAKDEGVKEQVTRVLLERLIVHRPHPWGLLITFIELIKNQRYQFWSHPFTRCATEIEKVFESVARSCMSPASSQRSATAGGGDL
;
A
#
# COMPACT_ATOMS: atom_id res chain seq x y z
N MET A 1 -18.44 -47.62 8.12
CA MET A 1 -17.85 -47.36 9.47
C MET A 1 -17.00 -46.10 9.44
N GLU A 2 -15.95 -46.01 8.62
CA GLU A 2 -15.08 -44.82 8.51
C GLU A 2 -15.85 -43.52 8.27
N GLN A 3 -16.84 -43.50 7.39
CA GLN A 3 -17.68 -42.30 7.15
C GLN A 3 -18.44 -41.84 8.41
N CYS A 4 -18.87 -42.76 9.27
CA CYS A 4 -19.49 -42.42 10.56
C CYS A 4 -18.45 -41.86 11.55
N VAL A 5 -17.23 -42.42 11.55
CA VAL A 5 -16.11 -41.89 12.35
C VAL A 5 -15.72 -40.49 11.89
N ALA A 6 -15.69 -40.24 10.58
CA ALA A 6 -15.40 -38.93 10.01
C ALA A 6 -16.48 -37.88 10.35
N ILE A 7 -17.76 -38.26 10.29
CA ILE A 7 -18.88 -37.40 10.71
C ILE A 7 -18.75 -37.09 12.21
N CYS A 8 -18.71 -38.10 13.08
CA CYS A 8 -18.58 -37.89 14.53
C CYS A 8 -17.29 -37.13 14.92
N ALA A 9 -16.18 -37.30 14.19
CA ALA A 9 -14.95 -36.53 14.42
C ALA A 9 -15.08 -35.07 13.97
N THR A 10 -15.89 -34.78 12.96
CA THR A 10 -16.21 -33.40 12.52
C THR A 10 -17.16 -32.74 13.51
N ASP A 11 -18.25 -33.43 13.89
CA ASP A 11 -19.26 -32.93 14.83
C ASP A 11 -18.68 -32.63 16.23
N ASN A 12 -17.67 -33.39 16.66
CA ASN A 12 -16.97 -33.17 17.94
C ASN A 12 -15.71 -32.29 17.81
N LEU A 13 -15.36 -31.80 16.61
CA LEU A 13 -14.15 -30.99 16.40
C LEU A 13 -14.25 -29.66 17.15
N GLU A 14 -15.40 -28.97 17.06
CA GLU A 14 -15.63 -27.71 17.78
C GLU A 14 -15.61 -27.89 19.30
N LEU A 15 -16.16 -29.00 19.80
CA LEU A 15 -16.09 -29.34 21.23
C LEU A 15 -14.65 -29.60 21.69
N GLY A 16 -13.85 -30.29 20.86
CA GLY A 16 -12.42 -30.48 21.10
C GLY A 16 -11.64 -29.16 21.16
N CYS A 17 -11.87 -28.27 20.18
CA CYS A 17 -11.28 -26.93 20.15
C CYS A 17 -11.68 -26.09 21.38
N MET A 18 -12.97 -26.07 21.74
CA MET A 18 -13.49 -25.35 22.91
C MET A 18 -12.84 -25.83 24.22
N LEU A 19 -12.65 -27.14 24.39
CA LEU A 19 -12.00 -27.71 25.57
C LEU A 19 -10.51 -27.35 25.64
N ILE A 20 -9.81 -27.32 24.51
CA ILE A 20 -8.40 -26.89 24.42
C ILE A 20 -8.27 -25.39 24.70
N GLU A 21 -9.12 -24.54 24.13
CA GLU A 21 -9.13 -23.10 24.36
C GLU A 21 -9.42 -22.75 25.82
N LYS A 22 -10.41 -23.43 26.43
CA LYS A 22 -10.70 -23.32 27.86
C LYS A 22 -9.49 -23.72 28.71
N ALA A 23 -8.88 -24.89 28.45
CA ALA A 23 -7.72 -25.36 29.21
C ALA A 23 -6.49 -24.44 29.08
N ALA A 24 -6.27 -23.87 27.88
CA ALA A 24 -5.22 -22.89 27.64
C ALA A 24 -5.49 -21.58 28.39
N THR A 25 -6.74 -21.10 28.40
CA THR A 25 -7.15 -19.89 29.13
C THR A 25 -7.03 -20.08 30.64
N GLU A 26 -7.52 -21.20 31.18
CA GLU A 26 -7.38 -21.56 32.60
C GLU A 26 -5.92 -21.76 33.02
N LYS A 27 -5.01 -22.10 32.11
CA LYS A 27 -3.56 -22.09 32.39
C LYS A 27 -3.02 -20.65 32.39
N ALA A 28 -3.30 -19.87 31.35
CA ALA A 28 -2.79 -18.51 31.22
C ALA A 28 -3.17 -17.60 32.40
N VAL A 29 -4.38 -17.73 32.96
CA VAL A 29 -4.81 -17.01 34.16
C VAL A 29 -3.94 -17.38 35.37
N ARG A 30 -3.65 -18.67 35.60
CA ARG A 30 -2.78 -19.14 36.69
C ARG A 30 -1.34 -18.68 36.52
N ASP A 31 -0.78 -18.81 35.32
CA ASP A 31 0.58 -18.36 35.00
C ASP A 31 0.74 -16.84 35.25
N VAL A 32 -0.31 -16.04 34.99
CA VAL A 32 -0.34 -14.59 35.25
C VAL A 32 -0.48 -14.27 36.75
N ASP A 33 -1.39 -14.93 37.47
CA ASP A 33 -1.55 -14.73 38.92
C ASP A 33 -0.28 -15.12 39.69
N GLU A 34 0.40 -16.20 39.30
CA GLU A 34 1.68 -16.61 39.89
C GLU A 34 2.77 -15.57 39.65
N ALA A 35 2.88 -15.03 38.43
CA ALA A 35 3.84 -13.97 38.09
C ALA A 35 3.57 -12.63 38.81
N LEU A 36 2.31 -12.29 39.06
CA LEU A 36 1.92 -11.04 39.74
C LEU A 36 1.92 -11.14 41.27
N SER A 37 1.77 -12.34 41.83
CA SER A 37 1.69 -12.62 43.25
C SER A 37 2.80 -11.95 44.10
N PRO A 38 4.10 -11.97 43.73
CA PRO A 38 5.15 -11.32 44.53
C PRO A 38 4.95 -9.81 44.70
N ALA A 39 4.62 -9.11 43.60
CA ALA A 39 4.44 -7.66 43.60
C ALA A 39 3.14 -7.24 44.31
N LEU A 40 2.07 -8.03 44.18
CA LEU A 40 0.81 -7.81 44.90
C LEU A 40 0.98 -8.03 46.41
N ASN A 41 1.69 -9.09 46.81
CA ASN A 41 1.96 -9.37 48.22
C ASN A 41 2.87 -8.32 48.88
N ALA A 42 3.88 -7.80 48.17
CA ALA A 42 4.70 -6.69 48.66
C ALA A 42 3.87 -5.42 48.94
N ARG A 43 3.02 -5.03 47.98
CA ARG A 43 2.12 -3.86 48.10
C ARG A 43 1.09 -4.03 49.22
N LYS A 44 0.47 -5.21 49.31
CA LYS A 44 -0.48 -5.56 50.37
C LYS A 44 0.17 -5.49 51.74
N LYS A 45 1.32 -6.16 51.93
CA LYS A 45 2.08 -6.18 53.19
C LYS A 45 2.50 -4.77 53.64
N HIS A 46 2.94 -3.90 52.73
CA HIS A 46 3.26 -2.51 53.09
C HIS A 46 2.02 -1.73 53.52
N ARG A 47 0.94 -1.75 52.72
CA ARG A 47 -0.31 -1.04 53.03
C ARG A 47 -0.88 -1.46 54.38
N ASP A 48 -0.88 -2.76 54.63
CA ASP A 48 -1.41 -3.37 55.85
C ASP A 48 -0.45 -3.18 57.07
N GLN A 49 0.78 -2.65 56.87
CA GLN A 49 1.76 -2.32 57.92
C GLN A 49 1.94 -0.82 58.19
N THR A 50 1.78 0.06 57.19
CA THR A 50 2.09 1.51 57.32
C THR A 50 0.91 2.43 57.03
N GLY A 51 -0.15 1.96 56.37
CA GLY A 51 -1.30 2.76 55.96
C GLY A 51 -1.01 3.86 54.92
N GLN A 52 0.24 3.99 54.46
CA GLN A 52 0.70 5.02 53.53
C GLN A 52 0.82 4.50 52.09
N PRO A 53 0.84 5.40 51.07
CA PRO A 53 1.05 5.01 49.68
C PRO A 53 2.33 4.18 49.51
N PHE A 54 2.25 3.10 48.73
CA PHE A 54 3.39 2.23 48.47
C PHE A 54 4.38 2.88 47.50
N TYR A 55 5.62 3.06 47.94
CA TYR A 55 6.75 3.46 47.10
C TYR A 55 7.78 2.34 47.09
N ASP A 56 8.10 1.83 45.91
CA ASP A 56 9.02 0.72 45.77
C ASP A 56 10.48 1.18 45.88
N MET A 57 11.09 0.98 47.05
CA MET A 57 12.48 1.39 47.30
C MET A 57 13.50 0.54 46.53
N SER A 58 13.12 -0.62 45.98
CA SER A 58 14.04 -1.42 45.14
C SER A 58 14.49 -0.66 43.89
N ILE A 59 13.68 0.29 43.39
CA ILE A 59 14.01 1.17 42.27
C ILE A 59 15.22 2.08 42.59
N PHE A 60 15.41 2.43 43.86
CA PHE A 60 16.51 3.30 44.31
C PHE A 60 17.76 2.53 44.77
N THR A 61 17.64 1.25 45.11
CA THR A 61 18.73 0.44 45.68
C THR A 61 19.24 -0.67 44.77
N SER A 62 18.50 -1.06 43.73
CA SER A 62 18.92 -2.13 42.81
C SER A 62 20.00 -1.63 41.85
N SER A 63 21.18 -2.24 41.90
CA SER A 63 22.39 -1.85 41.16
C SER A 63 22.32 -2.01 39.63
N GLY A 64 21.13 -2.21 39.06
CA GLY A 64 20.87 -2.31 37.62
C GLY A 64 20.19 -1.08 36.99
N GLN A 65 19.53 -0.21 37.78
CA GLN A 65 18.86 0.99 37.24
C GLN A 65 19.59 2.28 37.67
N ARG A 66 20.06 3.06 36.70
CA ARG A 66 20.78 4.34 36.93
C ARG A 66 19.85 5.53 37.24
N TYR A 67 18.55 5.32 37.29
CA TYR A 67 17.54 6.37 37.42
C TYR A 67 16.62 6.04 38.61
N PRO A 68 16.33 7.00 39.53
CA PRO A 68 16.55 8.44 39.41
C PRO A 68 17.89 8.96 39.98
N SER A 69 18.76 8.08 40.50
CA SER A 69 19.98 8.48 41.23
C SER A 69 20.94 9.36 40.43
N ALA A 70 21.09 9.14 39.12
CA ALA A 70 21.96 9.93 38.24
C ALA A 70 21.46 11.36 37.93
N LEU A 71 20.25 11.77 38.37
CA LEU A 71 19.79 13.14 38.18
C LEU A 71 20.51 14.13 39.12
N PRO A 72 20.83 15.36 38.66
CA PRO A 72 21.30 16.44 39.54
C PRO A 72 20.30 16.75 40.66
N GLU A 73 20.81 17.18 41.81
CA GLU A 73 20.03 17.33 43.05
C GLU A 73 18.72 18.13 42.94
N PRO A 74 18.62 19.23 42.14
CA PRO A 74 17.35 19.95 41.96
C PRO A 74 16.32 19.17 41.12
N LEU A 75 16.77 18.36 40.16
CA LEU A 75 15.90 17.65 39.21
C LEU A 75 15.54 16.23 39.66
N ARG A 76 16.21 15.70 40.69
CA ARG A 76 15.92 14.36 41.23
C ARG A 76 14.56 14.36 41.96
N PRO A 77 13.59 13.52 41.58
CA PRO A 77 12.34 13.37 42.32
C PRO A 77 12.60 12.93 43.77
N LYS A 78 12.06 13.65 44.74
CA LYS A 78 12.10 13.31 46.17
C LYS A 78 10.68 13.17 46.72
N PRO A 79 10.45 12.29 47.72
CA PRO A 79 9.20 12.28 48.48
C PRO A 79 8.97 13.66 49.11
N GLY A 80 7.87 14.33 48.73
CA GLY A 80 7.54 15.69 49.20
C GLY A 80 7.21 16.71 48.09
N GLY A 81 7.66 16.48 46.84
CA GLY A 81 7.32 17.34 45.70
C GLY A 81 8.39 18.39 45.34
N LEU A 82 7.99 19.40 44.55
CA LEU A 82 8.87 20.44 44.01
C LEU A 82 9.30 21.47 45.06
N ARG A 83 10.52 22.00 44.92
CA ARG A 83 11.09 22.99 45.85
C ARG A 83 10.80 24.44 45.41
N SER A 84 10.83 25.36 46.37
CA SER A 84 10.44 26.77 46.18
C SER A 84 11.29 27.54 45.16
N ASP A 85 12.56 27.17 45.00
CA ASP A 85 13.47 27.70 43.98
C ASP A 85 13.10 27.25 42.55
N GLN A 86 12.44 26.11 42.41
CA GLN A 86 11.92 25.63 41.13
C GLN A 86 10.62 26.34 40.74
N LEU A 87 9.77 26.68 41.72
CA LEU A 87 8.53 27.45 41.51
C LEU A 87 8.79 28.86 40.95
N LEU A 88 9.88 29.52 41.36
CA LEU A 88 10.27 30.83 40.83
C LEU A 88 10.54 30.83 39.31
N VAL A 89 10.95 29.69 38.73
CA VAL A 89 11.12 29.56 37.27
C VAL A 89 9.78 29.65 36.55
N TYR A 90 8.71 29.10 37.15
CA TYR A 90 7.35 29.19 36.59
C TYR A 90 6.75 30.59 36.76
N GLU A 91 7.01 31.30 37.87
CA GLU A 91 6.65 32.73 37.98
C GLU A 91 7.34 33.59 36.92
N ALA A 92 8.62 33.33 36.63
CA ALA A 92 9.35 34.09 35.62
C ALA A 92 8.73 33.92 34.21
N PHE A 93 8.28 32.71 33.87
CA PHE A 93 7.56 32.44 32.62
C PHE A 93 6.20 33.15 32.52
N GLN A 94 5.50 33.37 33.64
CA GLN A 94 4.22 34.08 33.65
C GLN A 94 4.34 35.60 33.38
N ARG A 95 5.56 36.18 33.41
CA ARG A 95 5.78 37.63 33.26
C ARG A 95 6.30 38.07 31.87
N MET A 96 6.37 37.18 30.88
CA MET A 96 6.75 37.55 29.49
C MET A 96 5.53 37.99 28.64
N PRO A 97 5.50 39.22 28.09
CA PRO A 97 4.39 39.67 27.24
C PRO A 97 4.36 38.99 25.86
N GLN A 98 3.17 38.67 25.38
CA GLN A 98 2.95 38.04 24.07
C GLN A 98 3.00 39.09 22.94
N GLN A 99 3.85 38.88 21.92
CA GLN A 99 3.91 39.79 20.76
C GLN A 99 4.07 39.04 19.42
N ARG A 100 2.97 38.47 18.90
CA ARG A 100 2.90 37.97 17.50
C ARG A 100 1.47 37.81 16.94
N ALA A 101 0.64 38.85 17.06
CA ALA A 101 -0.74 38.82 16.54
C ALA A 101 -1.31 40.21 16.10
N ALA A 102 -0.66 40.92 15.17
CA ALA A 102 -1.26 42.07 14.46
C ALA A 102 -0.39 42.59 13.28
N LEU A 103 -0.32 41.87 12.15
CA LEU A 103 0.29 42.37 10.89
C LEU A 103 -0.49 41.86 9.65
N ALA A 104 -1.77 42.20 9.57
CA ALA A 104 -2.64 41.82 8.45
C ALA A 104 -3.78 42.84 8.20
N SER A 105 -3.51 44.13 8.29
CA SER A 105 -4.51 45.17 8.05
C SER A 105 -3.92 46.51 7.59
N GLN A 106 -4.56 47.10 6.57
CA GLN A 106 -4.52 48.50 6.13
C GLN A 106 -3.25 49.05 5.46
N GLN A 107 -3.44 49.48 4.21
CA GLN A 107 -2.70 50.57 3.57
C GLN A 107 -3.12 51.91 4.24
N GLY A 108 -2.21 52.87 4.38
CA GLY A 108 -2.54 54.21 4.92
C GLY A 108 -1.39 55.20 4.75
N SER A 109 -1.71 56.43 4.33
CA SER A 109 -0.73 57.43 3.86
C SER A 109 -0.11 58.31 4.95
N ALA A 110 1.12 58.76 4.65
CA ALA A 110 1.67 60.10 4.91
C ALA A 110 2.24 60.52 6.29
N ALA A 111 3.32 61.32 6.18
CA ALA A 111 3.77 62.42 7.04
C ALA A 111 4.11 62.19 8.54
N GLY A 112 5.42 62.19 8.84
CA GLY A 112 6.06 63.46 9.22
C GLY A 112 6.53 63.69 10.68
N THR A 113 7.78 64.17 10.78
CA THR A 113 8.34 65.14 11.77
C THR A 113 8.59 64.77 13.24
N VAL A 114 9.88 64.91 13.62
CA VAL A 114 10.54 65.31 14.91
C VAL A 114 9.80 65.13 16.26
N ALA A 115 10.34 64.47 17.30
CA ALA A 115 11.67 64.48 17.97
C ALA A 115 11.76 65.43 19.20
N GLY A 116 12.48 64.98 20.25
CA GLY A 116 12.74 65.69 21.51
C GLY A 116 14.03 65.16 22.18
N SER A 117 14.70 65.97 22.99
CA SER A 117 16.17 65.89 23.17
C SER A 117 16.68 66.08 24.61
N GLY A 118 17.91 65.60 24.88
CA GLY A 118 18.72 65.86 26.11
C GLY A 118 18.91 64.59 26.96
N SER A 119 20.09 64.09 27.36
CA SER A 119 21.40 64.67 27.81
C SER A 119 21.41 65.16 29.28
N SER A 120 22.48 65.05 30.08
CA SER A 120 23.80 64.37 29.96
C SER A 120 24.01 63.44 31.20
N SER A 121 25.16 63.08 31.82
CA SER A 121 26.61 63.41 31.84
C SER A 121 27.39 62.27 32.60
N THR A 122 28.72 62.17 32.79
CA THR A 122 29.97 62.47 32.02
C THR A 122 31.17 61.77 32.71
N GLY A 123 32.13 61.21 31.96
CA GLY A 123 33.51 60.91 32.42
C GLY A 123 33.86 59.41 32.61
N SER A 124 35.02 58.88 32.21
CA SER A 124 36.19 59.48 31.52
C SER A 124 36.92 58.47 30.60
N ALA A 125 37.83 58.98 29.75
CA ALA A 125 38.55 58.27 28.67
C ALA A 125 39.91 57.63 29.16
N PRO A 126 40.93 57.21 28.36
CA PRO A 126 41.28 57.48 26.93
C PRO A 126 41.60 56.23 26.04
N ALA A 127 41.26 56.20 24.74
CA ALA A 127 42.07 56.52 23.52
C ALA A 127 42.79 55.31 22.84
N ALA A 128 43.29 55.48 21.59
CA ALA A 128 43.53 54.36 20.65
C ALA A 128 44.66 54.58 19.59
N ALA A 129 44.95 53.52 18.81
CA ALA A 129 45.87 53.41 17.64
C ALA A 129 47.40 53.52 17.96
N ASP A 130 48.38 53.04 17.16
CA ASP A 130 48.48 52.51 15.78
C ASP A 130 49.78 51.64 15.65
N GLY A 131 50.16 51.10 14.47
CA GLY A 131 51.59 50.80 14.16
C GLY A 131 52.05 49.43 13.55
N THR A 132 51.78 49.23 12.25
CA THR A 132 52.56 48.50 11.21
C THR A 132 53.73 47.51 11.49
N VAL A 133 53.59 46.26 11.00
CA VAL A 133 54.46 45.46 10.08
C VAL A 133 56.01 45.44 10.20
N ALA A 134 56.63 44.24 10.42
CA ALA A 134 57.71 43.67 9.55
C ALA A 134 58.26 42.27 9.95
N LYS A 135 58.43 41.40 8.92
CA LYS A 135 59.34 40.24 8.69
C LYS A 135 59.87 39.27 9.79
N GLU A 136 59.57 37.98 9.55
CA GLU A 136 60.49 36.82 9.39
C GLU A 136 61.71 36.60 10.34
N SER A 137 61.67 35.55 11.16
CA SER A 137 62.49 34.31 10.98
C SER A 137 62.45 33.36 12.20
N GLY A 138 62.73 32.07 11.99
CA GLY A 138 63.28 31.18 13.04
C GLY A 138 62.33 30.37 13.95
N THR A 139 62.16 29.08 13.63
CA THR A 139 62.11 27.93 14.56
C THR A 139 61.29 28.01 15.88
N ALA A 140 60.11 27.39 15.88
CA ALA A 140 59.68 26.45 16.95
C ALA A 140 58.55 25.54 16.43
N SER A 141 58.57 24.25 16.76
CA SER A 141 57.58 23.27 16.31
C SER A 141 56.60 22.87 17.42
N THR A 142 55.32 23.20 17.27
CA THR A 142 54.23 22.61 18.07
C THR A 142 53.04 22.27 17.17
N THR A 143 53.02 21.05 16.64
CA THR A 143 51.89 20.53 15.86
C THR A 143 50.65 20.42 16.77
N ALA A 144 49.66 21.27 16.53
CA ALA A 144 48.37 21.20 17.23
C ALA A 144 47.59 19.95 16.78
N GLN A 145 47.79 18.83 17.47
CA GLN A 145 47.04 17.60 17.24
C GLN A 145 45.56 17.81 17.58
N GLN A 146 44.72 18.03 16.55
CA GLN A 146 43.26 17.96 16.69
C GLN A 146 42.89 16.58 17.27
N LYS A 147 42.27 16.53 18.44
CA LYS A 147 41.86 15.26 19.08
C LYS A 147 40.40 14.98 18.74
N ILE A 148 40.04 13.71 18.48
CA ILE A 148 38.64 13.35 18.19
C ILE A 148 37.73 13.74 19.37
N ASN A 149 36.65 14.47 19.06
CA ASN A 149 35.69 14.95 20.06
C ASN A 149 34.55 13.94 20.24
N VAL A 150 34.73 13.01 21.18
CA VAL A 150 33.75 11.97 21.51
C VAL A 150 32.49 12.54 22.21
N GLU A 151 32.59 13.69 22.87
CA GLU A 151 31.42 14.41 23.40
C GLU A 151 30.52 14.92 22.27
N ALA A 152 31.13 15.42 21.17
CA ALA A 152 30.40 15.81 19.97
C ALA A 152 29.74 14.59 19.27
N LEU A 153 30.42 13.44 19.19
CA LEU A 153 29.81 12.20 18.69
C LEU A 153 28.60 11.77 19.54
N THR A 154 28.75 11.83 20.87
CA THR A 154 27.67 11.53 21.82
C THR A 154 26.50 12.50 21.67
N ALA A 155 26.76 13.79 21.47
CA ALA A 155 25.74 14.80 21.23
C ALA A 155 25.04 14.64 19.87
N VAL A 156 25.75 14.20 18.82
CA VAL A 156 25.15 13.89 17.51
C VAL A 156 24.27 12.64 17.61
N ALA A 157 24.74 11.57 18.26
CA ALA A 157 23.94 10.36 18.49
C ALA A 157 22.67 10.66 19.32
N GLY A 158 22.78 11.51 20.36
CA GLY A 158 21.62 11.97 21.12
C GLY A 158 20.62 12.80 20.31
N LYS A 159 21.10 13.60 19.34
CA LYS A 159 20.21 14.31 18.39
C LYS A 159 19.53 13.36 17.41
N ILE A 160 20.25 12.35 16.89
CA ILE A 160 19.67 11.30 16.05
C ILE A 160 18.57 10.57 16.82
N ASP A 161 18.84 10.18 18.06
CA ASP A 161 17.88 9.50 18.93
C ASP A 161 16.63 10.36 19.22
N SER A 162 16.81 11.67 19.40
CA SER A 162 15.71 12.64 19.57
C SER A 162 14.87 12.81 18.29
N ALA A 163 15.53 12.97 17.13
CA ALA A 163 14.86 13.11 15.84
C ALA A 163 14.10 11.84 15.44
N VAL A 164 14.71 10.66 15.65
CA VAL A 164 14.05 9.36 15.46
C VAL A 164 12.89 9.19 16.43
N THR A 165 13.02 9.57 17.71
CA THR A 165 11.89 9.52 18.66
C THR A 165 10.74 10.43 18.25
N THR A 166 11.04 11.64 17.80
CA THR A 166 10.05 12.60 17.30
C THR A 166 9.31 12.04 16.09
N LEU A 167 10.04 11.43 15.14
CA LEU A 167 9.47 10.83 13.95
C LEU A 167 8.62 9.60 14.26
N LEU A 168 9.10 8.66 15.10
CA LEU A 168 8.34 7.48 15.48
C LEU A 168 7.09 7.84 16.31
N THR A 169 7.18 8.87 17.16
CA THR A 169 6.01 9.41 17.89
C THR A 169 4.99 10.02 16.92
N ALA A 170 5.43 10.76 15.90
CA ALA A 170 4.57 11.32 14.86
C ALA A 170 3.99 10.26 13.91
N ALA A 171 4.68 9.13 13.72
CA ALA A 171 4.19 7.98 12.93
C ALA A 171 3.18 7.11 13.71
N GLY A 172 3.22 7.14 15.05
CA GLY A 172 2.30 6.41 15.92
C GLY A 172 2.27 4.91 15.60
N PRO A 173 1.11 4.31 15.26
CA PRO A 173 1.02 2.88 14.95
C PRO A 173 1.83 2.46 13.72
N ARG A 174 2.28 3.41 12.87
CA ARG A 174 3.10 3.15 11.68
C ARG A 174 4.61 3.21 11.94
N ALA A 175 5.03 3.41 13.20
CA ALA A 175 6.43 3.41 13.61
C ALA A 175 7.20 2.14 13.16
N ALA A 176 6.53 0.98 13.14
CA ALA A 176 7.10 -0.31 12.72
C ALA A 176 7.31 -0.46 11.19
N GLU A 177 6.86 0.50 10.38
CA GLU A 177 7.03 0.49 8.92
C GLU A 177 8.16 1.42 8.45
N VAL A 178 8.58 2.37 9.29
CA VAL A 178 9.58 3.38 8.90
C VAL A 178 10.98 2.78 8.96
N THR A 179 11.68 2.85 7.84
CA THR A 179 13.10 2.49 7.71
C THR A 179 13.94 3.73 7.37
N LEU A 180 15.24 3.70 7.62
CA LEU A 180 16.17 4.76 7.25
C LEU A 180 16.17 4.97 5.73
N SER A 181 15.96 3.89 4.96
CA SER A 181 15.83 3.91 3.50
C SER A 181 14.71 4.81 2.98
N MET A 182 13.61 4.98 3.73
CA MET A 182 12.46 5.82 3.34
C MET A 182 12.65 7.32 3.59
N LEU A 183 13.66 7.71 4.38
CA LEU A 183 13.88 9.12 4.72
C LEU A 183 14.57 9.86 3.55
N PRO A 184 14.03 11.02 3.09
CA PRO A 184 14.67 11.85 2.06
C PRO A 184 16.12 12.22 2.41
N PRO A 185 17.01 12.43 1.41
CA PRO A 185 18.42 12.74 1.66
C PRO A 185 18.62 13.97 2.56
N ASP A 186 17.76 14.97 2.42
CA ASP A 186 17.79 16.23 3.18
C ASP A 186 17.17 16.12 4.59
N HIS A 187 16.71 14.94 5.01
CA HIS A 187 16.04 14.74 6.31
C HIS A 187 17.03 14.87 7.49
N GLU A 188 16.59 15.44 8.62
CA GLU A 188 17.44 15.73 9.79
C GLU A 188 18.28 14.53 10.24
N VAL A 189 17.67 13.35 10.38
CA VAL A 189 18.37 12.09 10.74
C VAL A 189 19.54 11.78 9.79
N ARG A 190 19.38 11.99 8.47
CA ARG A 190 20.46 11.78 7.49
C ARG A 190 21.50 12.89 7.55
N GLN A 191 21.10 14.15 7.70
CA GLN A 191 22.04 15.26 7.91
C GLN A 191 22.91 15.04 9.16
N LEU A 192 22.34 14.50 10.25
CA LEU A 192 23.04 14.18 11.48
C LEU A 192 23.98 12.98 11.33
N LEU A 193 23.63 11.96 10.55
CA LEU A 193 24.56 10.86 10.20
C LEU A 193 25.77 11.39 9.40
N THR A 194 25.54 12.24 8.40
CA THR A 194 26.63 12.94 7.68
C THR A 194 27.44 13.86 8.60
N ALA A 195 26.81 14.46 9.63
CA ALA A 195 27.52 15.24 10.64
C ALA A 195 28.39 14.35 11.55
N ALA A 196 27.96 13.14 11.90
CA ALA A 196 28.79 12.17 12.62
C ALA A 196 30.05 11.82 11.81
N GLN A 197 29.90 11.55 10.50
CA GLN A 197 31.02 11.26 9.61
C GLN A 197 32.01 12.44 9.49
N ARG A 198 31.52 13.69 9.54
CA ARG A 198 32.39 14.88 9.59
C ARG A 198 33.10 15.09 10.93
N VAL A 199 32.65 14.45 12.01
CA VAL A 199 33.32 14.49 13.32
C VAL A 199 34.36 13.36 13.47
N THR A 200 34.20 12.24 12.74
CA THR A 200 35.18 11.16 12.70
C THR A 200 36.28 11.37 11.64
N VAL A 201 35.93 11.81 10.43
CA VAL A 201 36.86 11.95 9.30
C VAL A 201 37.72 13.21 9.43
N THR A 202 38.87 13.08 10.09
CA THR A 202 39.92 14.12 10.13
C THR A 202 40.84 14.03 8.91
N VAL A 203 40.48 14.73 7.84
CA VAL A 203 41.31 14.85 6.63
C VAL A 203 42.58 15.65 6.93
N SER A 204 43.75 15.08 6.64
CA SER A 204 45.02 15.83 6.64
C SER A 204 45.24 16.52 5.29
N GLU A 205 45.76 17.75 5.32
CA GLU A 205 46.28 18.41 4.12
C GLU A 205 47.35 17.51 3.49
N GLY A 206 47.09 17.02 2.27
CA GLY A 206 47.86 15.94 1.63
C GLY A 206 47.04 14.70 1.25
N GLY A 207 45.79 14.59 1.70
CA GLY A 207 44.81 13.64 1.15
C GLY A 207 44.98 12.17 1.56
N SER A 208 45.86 11.88 2.51
CA SER A 208 45.93 10.56 3.17
C SER A 208 45.14 10.57 4.48
N ALA A 209 44.49 9.45 4.81
CA ALA A 209 43.70 9.32 6.03
C ALA A 209 44.61 9.30 7.26
N ARG A 210 44.30 10.15 8.26
CA ARG A 210 45.06 10.19 9.50
C ARG A 210 44.85 8.91 10.31
N THR A 211 45.92 8.19 10.61
CA THR A 211 45.90 7.07 11.55
C THR A 211 45.55 7.54 12.96
N LEU A 212 44.52 6.95 13.56
CA LEU A 212 44.12 7.24 14.94
C LEU A 212 45.17 6.74 15.94
N ASN A 213 45.43 7.53 16.99
CA ASN A 213 46.23 7.04 18.11
C ASN A 213 45.41 6.06 18.99
N ASN A 214 46.07 5.21 19.78
CA ASN A 214 45.37 4.16 20.54
C ASN A 214 44.29 4.73 21.48
N SER A 215 44.54 5.85 22.17
CA SER A 215 43.51 6.47 23.04
C SER A 215 42.31 7.04 22.29
N GLU A 216 42.45 7.38 21.00
CA GLU A 216 41.33 7.75 20.12
C GLU A 216 40.55 6.51 19.68
N LYS A 217 41.23 5.39 19.42
CA LYS A 217 40.58 4.09 19.12
C LYS A 217 39.80 3.55 20.32
N ASP A 218 40.43 3.48 21.49
CA ASP A 218 39.82 2.96 22.73
C ASP A 218 38.53 3.74 23.07
N ALA A 219 38.53 5.06 22.86
CA ALA A 219 37.36 5.90 23.08
C ALA A 219 36.24 5.68 22.03
N ILE A 220 36.58 5.43 20.76
CA ILE A 220 35.62 5.06 19.71
C ILE A 220 35.04 3.66 19.96
N LEU A 221 35.85 2.69 20.37
CA LEU A 221 35.41 1.34 20.72
C LEU A 221 34.47 1.38 21.94
N GLY A 222 34.81 2.13 22.99
CA GLY A 222 33.94 2.34 24.16
C GLY A 222 32.61 3.03 23.83
N PHE A 223 32.61 4.03 22.94
CA PHE A 223 31.39 4.64 22.43
C PHE A 223 30.54 3.64 21.62
N SER A 224 31.19 2.91 20.71
CA SER A 224 30.54 1.92 19.84
C SER A 224 29.96 0.75 20.62
N GLN A 225 30.61 0.31 21.70
CA GLN A 225 30.07 -0.70 22.62
C GLN A 225 28.78 -0.23 23.29
N GLY A 226 28.65 1.07 23.61
CA GLY A 226 27.42 1.67 24.10
C GLY A 226 26.28 1.64 23.08
N ILE A 227 26.57 1.99 21.82
CA ILE A 227 25.61 1.93 20.70
C ILE A 227 25.20 0.47 20.41
N PHE A 228 26.15 -0.46 20.41
CA PHE A 228 25.89 -1.89 20.19
C PHE A 228 25.04 -2.50 21.30
N LYS A 229 25.35 -2.20 22.57
CA LYS A 229 24.53 -2.66 23.71
C LYS A 229 23.09 -2.15 23.58
N ARG A 230 22.91 -0.90 23.18
CA ARG A 230 21.60 -0.29 22.94
C ARG A 230 20.79 -1.05 21.88
N LEU A 231 21.38 -1.62 20.82
CA LEU A 231 20.63 -2.41 19.82
C LEU A 231 19.81 -3.54 20.46
N TYR A 232 20.34 -4.20 21.49
CA TYR A 232 19.67 -5.28 22.22
C TYR A 232 18.72 -4.80 23.34
N GLU A 233 18.64 -3.49 23.57
CA GLU A 233 17.68 -2.83 24.46
C GLU A 233 16.46 -2.28 23.69
N LEU A 234 16.44 -2.39 22.35
CA LEU A 234 15.35 -1.89 21.49
C LEU A 234 14.27 -2.95 21.20
N SER A 235 13.10 -2.46 20.79
CA SER A 235 12.01 -3.28 20.26
C SER A 235 12.15 -3.52 18.76
N LEU A 236 11.75 -4.71 18.30
CA LEU A 236 11.56 -5.03 16.88
C LEU A 236 10.58 -4.10 16.15
N ASN A 237 9.73 -3.38 16.91
CA ASN A 237 8.75 -2.43 16.36
C ASN A 237 9.35 -1.05 16.02
N GLU A 238 10.67 -0.85 16.17
CA GLU A 238 11.37 0.41 15.83
C GLU A 238 12.52 0.21 14.82
N PRO A 239 12.25 -0.30 13.59
CA PRO A 239 13.29 -0.61 12.60
C PRO A 239 14.15 0.61 12.22
N LEU A 240 13.56 1.80 12.06
CA LEU A 240 14.33 3.05 11.87
C LEU A 240 15.38 3.26 12.96
N ARG A 241 15.10 2.93 14.24
CA ARG A 241 16.05 3.14 15.32
C ARG A 241 17.15 2.07 15.32
N LEU A 242 16.83 0.83 14.97
CA LEU A 242 17.84 -0.21 14.74
C LEU A 242 18.78 0.19 13.58
N GLU A 243 18.23 0.54 12.42
CA GLU A 243 19.00 1.00 11.26
C GLU A 243 19.84 2.25 11.56
N ALA A 244 19.31 3.24 12.29
CA ALA A 244 20.04 4.45 12.64
C ALA A 244 21.22 4.18 13.61
N ASN A 245 21.09 3.23 14.55
CA ASN A 245 22.20 2.85 15.42
C ASN A 245 23.25 2.00 14.68
N VAL A 246 22.84 1.14 13.74
CA VAL A 246 23.78 0.41 12.87
C VAL A 246 24.54 1.37 11.94
N ALA A 247 23.87 2.37 11.36
CA ALA A 247 24.52 3.40 10.54
C ALA A 247 25.53 4.26 11.34
N ILE A 248 25.33 4.46 12.65
CA ILE A 248 26.33 5.08 13.53
C ILE A 248 27.57 4.16 13.66
N LEU A 249 27.38 2.85 13.86
CA LEU A 249 28.49 1.88 13.93
C LEU A 249 29.25 1.78 12.61
N GLU A 250 28.57 1.87 11.46
CA GLU A 250 29.16 1.90 10.12
C GLU A 250 30.17 3.06 9.99
N VAL A 251 29.75 4.28 10.37
CA VAL A 251 30.61 5.49 10.40
C VAL A 251 31.77 5.38 11.41
N MET A 252 31.61 4.63 12.50
CA MET A 252 32.74 4.37 13.42
C MET A 252 33.74 3.36 12.83
N ASN A 253 33.27 2.34 12.12
CA ASN A 253 34.09 1.28 11.54
C ASN A 253 34.98 1.79 10.38
N GLU A 254 34.52 2.80 9.61
CA GLU A 254 35.35 3.53 8.64
C GLU A 254 36.66 4.07 9.25
N CYS A 255 36.62 4.47 10.52
CA CYS A 255 37.75 5.10 11.23
C CYS A 255 38.48 4.14 12.18
N CYS A 256 37.83 3.06 12.63
CA CYS A 256 38.44 2.04 13.48
C CYS A 256 38.05 0.62 13.03
N PRO A 257 38.71 0.04 12.01
CA PRO A 257 38.35 -1.28 11.45
C PRO A 257 38.49 -2.49 12.41
N GLN A 258 39.05 -2.28 13.60
CA GLN A 258 39.06 -3.29 14.67
C GLN A 258 37.64 -3.53 15.22
N LEU A 259 36.76 -2.52 15.11
CA LEU A 259 35.37 -2.58 15.56
C LEU A 259 34.59 -3.73 14.93
N GLY A 260 34.82 -4.09 13.66
CA GLY A 260 34.11 -5.21 13.03
C GLY A 260 34.32 -6.57 13.72
N GLN A 261 35.55 -6.85 14.15
CA GLN A 261 35.91 -8.09 14.89
C GLN A 261 35.36 -8.07 16.32
N ASP A 262 35.36 -6.89 16.95
CA ASP A 262 34.73 -6.70 18.26
C ASP A 262 33.21 -6.86 18.18
N LEU A 263 32.54 -6.31 17.14
CA LEU A 263 31.10 -6.45 16.90
C LEU A 263 30.68 -7.92 16.69
N GLY A 264 31.45 -8.67 15.89
CA GLY A 264 31.25 -10.11 15.71
C GLY A 264 31.38 -10.87 17.03
N THR A 265 32.44 -10.59 17.79
CA THR A 265 32.68 -11.14 19.12
C THR A 265 31.54 -10.80 20.10
N TRP A 266 31.12 -9.53 20.20
CA TRP A 266 30.05 -9.08 21.10
C TRP A 266 28.69 -9.69 20.73
N ALA A 267 28.42 -9.92 19.44
CA ALA A 267 27.21 -10.60 18.98
C ALA A 267 27.11 -12.04 19.50
N THR A 268 28.24 -12.73 19.75
CA THR A 268 28.22 -14.08 20.32
C THR A 268 27.70 -14.13 21.77
N TYR A 269 27.77 -13.01 22.50
CA TYR A 269 27.26 -12.86 23.86
C TYR A 269 25.84 -12.25 23.92
N ALA A 270 25.16 -12.14 22.78
CA ALA A 270 23.80 -11.63 22.72
C ALA A 270 22.81 -12.50 23.52
N PRO A 271 21.85 -11.89 24.25
CA PRO A 271 20.79 -12.64 24.89
C PRO A 271 19.93 -13.34 23.83
N THR A 272 19.74 -14.65 23.97
CA THR A 272 19.06 -15.51 22.97
C THR A 272 18.15 -16.57 23.60
N GLU A 273 17.85 -16.46 24.90
CA GLU A 273 17.06 -17.42 25.68
C GLU A 273 15.57 -17.43 25.29
N THR A 274 14.99 -16.26 25.05
CA THR A 274 13.59 -16.11 24.62
C THR A 274 13.43 -16.00 23.11
N GLU A 275 12.23 -16.31 22.60
CA GLU A 275 11.93 -16.20 21.17
C GLU A 275 12.00 -14.75 20.65
N VAL A 276 11.59 -13.78 21.46
CA VAL A 276 11.66 -12.34 21.13
C VAL A 276 13.11 -11.89 20.99
N GLN A 277 13.97 -12.30 21.93
CA GLN A 277 15.41 -12.07 21.88
C GLN A 277 16.04 -12.69 20.62
N ARG A 278 15.69 -13.93 20.26
CA ARG A 278 16.18 -14.56 19.02
C ARG A 278 15.69 -13.83 17.77
N LYS A 279 14.44 -13.36 17.72
CA LYS A 279 13.91 -12.56 16.60
C LYS A 279 14.66 -11.22 16.47
N LEU A 280 14.95 -10.54 17.58
CA LEU A 280 15.74 -9.30 17.61
C LEU A 280 17.19 -9.53 17.18
N HIS A 281 17.86 -10.54 17.75
CA HIS A 281 19.22 -10.93 17.39
C HIS A 281 19.33 -11.26 15.90
N ARG A 282 18.39 -12.02 15.32
CA ARG A 282 18.36 -12.32 13.88
C ARG A 282 18.26 -11.04 13.03
N ALA A 283 17.46 -10.06 13.43
CA ALA A 283 17.37 -8.78 12.73
C ALA A 283 18.68 -7.98 12.82
N ILE A 284 19.33 -7.96 13.99
CA ILE A 284 20.63 -7.30 14.19
C ILE A 284 21.72 -7.96 13.35
N LEU A 285 21.82 -9.30 13.34
CA LEU A 285 22.80 -10.02 12.51
C LEU A 285 22.62 -9.74 11.01
N LEU A 286 21.36 -9.67 10.52
CA LEU A 286 21.07 -9.34 9.12
C LEU A 286 21.48 -7.89 8.79
N LEU A 287 21.27 -6.94 9.70
CA LEU A 287 21.72 -5.54 9.52
C LEU A 287 23.25 -5.41 9.55
N LEU A 288 23.94 -6.08 10.48
CA LEU A 288 25.40 -6.08 10.56
C LEU A 288 26.05 -6.70 9.31
N LEU A 289 25.45 -7.75 8.76
CA LEU A 289 25.89 -8.36 7.51
C LEU A 289 25.61 -7.43 6.31
N ARG A 290 24.44 -6.76 6.27
CA ARG A 290 24.07 -5.82 5.20
C ARG A 290 24.95 -4.57 5.14
N SER A 291 25.35 -4.03 6.29
CA SER A 291 26.32 -2.92 6.40
C SER A 291 27.78 -3.39 6.32
N ASN A 292 28.03 -4.68 6.04
CA ASN A 292 29.38 -5.28 5.98
C ASN A 292 30.24 -5.00 7.24
N LEU A 293 29.59 -4.89 8.41
CA LEU A 293 30.24 -4.67 9.70
C LEU A 293 30.81 -5.96 10.29
N VAL A 294 30.17 -7.10 9.99
CA VAL A 294 30.63 -8.44 10.36
C VAL A 294 30.67 -9.29 9.07
N PRO A 295 31.81 -9.88 8.68
CA PRO A 295 31.94 -10.60 7.42
C PRO A 295 31.16 -11.92 7.41
N ALA A 296 30.67 -12.32 6.24
CA ALA A 296 29.85 -13.53 6.07
C ALA A 296 30.53 -14.81 6.58
N SER A 297 31.85 -14.93 6.46
CA SER A 297 32.63 -16.09 6.94
C SER A 297 32.70 -16.20 8.48
N GLU A 298 32.64 -15.07 9.19
CA GLU A 298 32.53 -15.05 10.66
C GLU A 298 31.09 -15.39 11.08
N MET A 299 30.11 -14.84 10.36
CA MET A 299 28.68 -15.14 10.55
C MET A 299 28.37 -16.64 10.33
N ASP A 300 28.89 -17.24 9.26
CA ASP A 300 28.82 -18.68 8.96
C ASP A 300 29.39 -19.53 10.11
N THR A 301 30.58 -19.14 10.58
CA THR A 301 31.28 -19.83 11.67
C THR A 301 30.51 -19.76 12.99
N TYR A 302 29.94 -18.60 13.31
CA TYR A 302 29.11 -18.42 14.51
C TYR A 302 27.82 -19.25 14.42
N LEU A 303 27.04 -19.07 13.34
CA LEU A 303 25.75 -19.72 13.17
C LEU A 303 25.87 -21.25 13.11
N ALA A 304 26.83 -21.78 12.34
CA ALA A 304 27.06 -23.22 12.27
C ALA A 304 27.40 -23.82 13.64
N ARG A 305 28.27 -23.14 14.42
CA ARG A 305 28.63 -23.55 15.79
C ARG A 305 27.41 -23.53 16.72
N SER A 306 26.56 -22.51 16.63
CA SER A 306 25.35 -22.38 17.46
C SER A 306 24.29 -23.46 17.20
N THR A 307 24.29 -24.12 16.04
CA THR A 307 23.41 -25.30 15.80
C THR A 307 23.80 -26.55 16.60
N GLU A 308 25.01 -26.58 17.19
CA GLU A 308 25.60 -27.76 17.84
C GLU A 308 25.65 -29.01 16.92
N ASN A 309 25.99 -28.80 15.64
CA ASN A 309 25.90 -29.83 14.58
C ASN A 309 24.48 -30.41 14.48
N GLY A 310 23.46 -29.54 14.40
CA GLY A 310 22.07 -29.94 14.25
C GLY A 310 21.39 -30.55 15.49
N LYS A 311 22.01 -30.44 16.68
CA LYS A 311 21.41 -30.87 17.94
C LYS A 311 20.41 -29.85 18.48
N SER A 312 20.73 -28.56 18.39
CA SER A 312 19.83 -27.48 18.82
C SER A 312 18.82 -27.12 17.73
N GLY A 313 17.62 -27.73 17.79
CA GLY A 313 16.54 -27.46 16.85
C GLY A 313 16.14 -25.98 16.76
N VAL A 314 16.26 -25.24 17.87
CA VAL A 314 15.99 -23.79 17.95
C VAL A 314 16.98 -22.99 17.07
N TRP A 315 18.26 -23.36 17.08
CA TRP A 315 19.26 -22.72 16.22
C TRP A 315 19.23 -23.23 14.77
N VAL A 316 18.79 -24.47 14.53
CA VAL A 316 18.47 -24.94 13.16
C VAL A 316 17.34 -24.10 12.55
N GLU A 317 16.25 -23.86 13.29
CA GLU A 317 15.16 -22.99 12.83
C GLU A 317 15.63 -21.54 12.61
N PHE A 318 16.45 -21.01 13.53
CA PHE A 318 17.08 -19.69 13.39
C PHE A 318 17.87 -19.60 12.07
N CYS A 319 18.74 -20.57 11.80
CA CYS A 319 19.57 -20.61 10.59
C CYS A 319 18.74 -20.74 9.31
N VAL A 320 17.70 -21.59 9.30
CA VAL A 320 16.77 -21.72 8.16
C VAL A 320 16.12 -20.38 7.81
N VAL A 321 15.63 -19.63 8.80
CA VAL A 321 15.01 -18.32 8.53
C VAL A 321 16.05 -17.23 8.22
N PHE A 322 17.24 -17.28 8.85
CA PHE A 322 18.33 -16.34 8.58
C PHE A 322 18.86 -16.49 7.15
N VAL A 323 19.21 -17.70 6.70
CA VAL A 323 19.70 -17.97 5.33
C VAL A 323 18.64 -17.57 4.30
N ARG A 324 17.37 -17.92 4.54
CA ARG A 324 16.26 -17.54 3.64
C ARG A 324 16.13 -16.01 3.50
N ALA A 325 16.23 -15.27 4.61
CA ALA A 325 16.20 -13.80 4.55
C ALA A 325 17.44 -13.23 3.86
N ALA A 326 18.65 -13.66 4.27
CA ALA A 326 19.91 -13.13 3.77
C ALA A 326 20.09 -13.35 2.25
N VAL A 327 19.65 -14.50 1.71
CA VAL A 327 19.76 -14.78 0.27
C VAL A 327 18.62 -14.12 -0.53
N LEU A 328 17.38 -14.16 -0.06
CA LEU A 328 16.25 -13.52 -0.77
C LEU A 328 16.37 -11.98 -0.82
N GLU A 329 16.92 -11.37 0.23
CA GLU A 329 17.22 -9.92 0.26
C GLU A 329 18.53 -9.53 -0.45
N LYS A 330 19.24 -10.51 -1.06
CA LYS A 330 20.54 -10.35 -1.72
C LYS A 330 21.62 -9.74 -0.81
N ILE A 331 21.59 -10.06 0.49
CA ILE A 331 22.59 -9.63 1.49
C ILE A 331 23.86 -10.49 1.38
N THR A 332 23.72 -11.79 1.08
CA THR A 332 24.85 -12.73 0.90
C THR A 332 24.45 -13.87 -0.04
N THR A 333 25.43 -14.58 -0.60
CA THR A 333 25.25 -15.75 -1.45
C THR A 333 25.36 -17.07 -0.68
N LEU A 334 24.86 -18.18 -1.24
CA LEU A 334 25.04 -19.51 -0.65
C LEU A 334 26.51 -19.93 -0.52
N SER A 335 27.39 -19.43 -1.39
CA SER A 335 28.84 -19.66 -1.36
C SER A 335 29.53 -19.01 -0.15
N ASP A 336 28.92 -18.00 0.47
CA ASP A 336 29.52 -17.28 1.59
C ASP A 336 29.21 -17.93 2.96
N LEU A 337 28.22 -18.84 3.01
CA LEU A 337 27.76 -19.53 4.22
C LEU A 337 27.92 -21.08 4.14
N PRO A 338 29.12 -21.61 3.80
CA PRO A 338 29.30 -23.03 3.52
C PRO A 338 29.06 -23.94 4.73
N ARG A 339 29.41 -23.53 5.96
CA ARG A 339 29.30 -24.39 7.16
C ARG A 339 27.85 -24.50 7.64
N VAL A 340 27.08 -23.41 7.59
CA VAL A 340 25.63 -23.44 7.85
C VAL A 340 24.94 -24.33 6.82
N MET A 341 25.31 -24.22 5.54
CA MET A 341 24.76 -25.03 4.47
C MET A 341 25.15 -26.51 4.58
N GLU A 342 26.38 -26.83 5.02
CA GLU A 342 26.80 -28.20 5.35
C GLU A 342 25.95 -28.80 6.47
N VAL A 343 25.72 -28.07 7.57
CA VAL A 343 24.86 -28.53 8.68
C VAL A 343 23.42 -28.78 8.19
N LEU A 344 22.83 -27.82 7.47
CA LEU A 344 21.47 -27.96 6.95
C LEU A 344 21.33 -29.13 5.98
N THR A 345 22.32 -29.34 5.09
CA THR A 345 22.35 -30.48 4.16
C THR A 345 22.48 -31.82 4.90
N ASN A 346 23.36 -31.91 5.89
CA ASN A 346 23.48 -33.11 6.73
C ASN A 346 22.16 -33.45 7.46
N ILE A 347 21.40 -32.45 7.94
CA ILE A 347 20.07 -32.64 8.52
C ILE A 347 19.04 -33.07 7.46
N SER A 348 19.07 -32.50 6.25
CA SER A 348 18.10 -32.82 5.19
C SER A 348 18.32 -34.20 4.56
N GLU A 349 19.57 -34.69 4.54
CA GLU A 349 19.91 -36.05 4.10
C GLU A 349 19.80 -37.08 5.24
N GLY A 350 19.93 -36.66 6.50
CA GLY A 350 19.93 -37.52 7.68
C GLY A 350 21.29 -38.11 8.02
N ARG A 351 22.39 -37.45 7.63
CA ARG A 351 23.78 -37.86 7.94
C ARG A 351 24.29 -37.15 9.19
N GLY A 352 25.12 -37.84 9.99
CA GLY A 352 25.78 -37.27 11.18
C GLY A 352 25.13 -37.64 12.52
N GLN A 353 25.68 -37.10 13.62
CA GLN A 353 25.18 -37.32 15.00
C GLN A 353 23.97 -36.44 15.35
N ASN A 354 23.06 -36.27 14.40
CA ASN A 354 21.95 -35.34 14.50
C ASN A 354 20.82 -36.00 15.29
N ALA A 355 20.11 -35.25 16.14
CA ALA A 355 18.97 -35.81 16.86
C ALA A 355 17.87 -36.21 15.86
N GLN A 356 17.39 -37.45 15.92
CA GLN A 356 16.36 -37.98 15.00
C GLN A 356 15.10 -37.09 14.96
N GLN A 357 14.74 -36.49 16.10
CA GLN A 357 13.61 -35.58 16.22
C GLN A 357 13.83 -34.23 15.51
N THR A 358 15.07 -33.69 15.49
CA THR A 358 15.41 -32.50 14.68
C THR A 358 15.30 -32.80 13.19
N VAL A 359 15.76 -33.98 12.77
CA VAL A 359 15.62 -34.44 11.37
C VAL A 359 14.14 -34.58 11.00
N GLN A 360 13.31 -35.22 11.83
CA GLN A 360 11.86 -35.35 11.59
C GLN A 360 11.17 -33.98 11.47
N ASN A 361 11.45 -33.05 12.38
CA ASN A 361 10.78 -31.76 12.43
C ASN A 361 11.18 -30.80 11.29
N TYR A 362 12.47 -30.73 10.94
CA TYR A 362 12.98 -29.67 10.06
C TYR A 362 13.35 -30.12 8.64
N ARG A 363 13.49 -31.44 8.36
CA ARG A 363 13.89 -31.95 7.03
C ARG A 363 13.05 -31.40 5.89
N LYS A 364 11.71 -31.37 6.03
CA LYS A 364 10.81 -30.86 4.99
C LYS A 364 10.98 -29.35 4.75
N THR A 365 11.23 -28.58 5.82
CA THR A 365 11.46 -27.13 5.74
C THR A 365 12.82 -26.82 5.12
N ILE A 366 13.84 -27.61 5.43
CA ILE A 366 15.19 -27.45 4.86
C ILE A 366 15.22 -27.86 3.39
N LEU A 367 14.62 -29.00 3.01
CA LEU A 367 14.55 -29.40 1.59
C LEU A 367 13.85 -28.32 0.75
N ARG A 368 12.74 -27.76 1.26
CA ARG A 368 12.05 -26.63 0.62
C ARG A 368 12.94 -25.37 0.52
N LEU A 369 13.76 -25.08 1.53
CA LEU A 369 14.72 -23.96 1.46
C LEU A 369 15.77 -24.20 0.38
N LEU A 370 16.31 -25.42 0.28
CA LEU A 370 17.30 -25.78 -0.74
C LEU A 370 16.70 -25.70 -2.16
N GLU A 371 15.46 -26.15 -2.33
CA GLU A 371 14.69 -26.04 -3.58
C GLU A 371 14.42 -24.57 -3.96
N GLU A 372 13.92 -23.75 -3.02
CA GLU A 372 13.66 -22.31 -3.22
C GLU A 372 14.92 -21.49 -3.53
N LEU A 373 16.12 -21.99 -3.21
CA LEU A 373 17.40 -21.31 -3.45
C LEU A 373 18.22 -21.90 -4.61
N GLN A 374 17.77 -22.99 -5.25
CA GLN A 374 18.40 -23.55 -6.45
C GLN A 374 17.92 -22.91 -7.77
N THR A 375 16.84 -22.12 -7.75
CA THR A 375 16.35 -21.39 -8.93
C THR A 375 17.11 -20.07 -9.14
N PRO A 376 17.77 -19.83 -10.29
CA PRO A 376 18.60 -18.64 -10.50
C PRO A 376 17.77 -17.36 -10.71
N PRO A 377 18.04 -16.27 -9.98
CA PRO A 377 17.34 -14.98 -10.16
C PRO A 377 17.94 -14.14 -11.29
N ALA A 378 17.09 -13.43 -12.04
CA ALA A 378 17.56 -12.46 -13.04
C ALA A 378 18.26 -11.24 -12.41
N SER A 379 19.24 -10.68 -13.13
CA SER A 379 20.09 -9.57 -12.70
C SER A 379 19.39 -8.20 -12.76
N SER A 380 19.87 -7.26 -11.94
CA SER A 380 19.34 -5.90 -11.85
C SER A 380 20.36 -4.95 -11.19
N ASP A 381 21.25 -4.35 -11.98
CA ASP A 381 22.23 -3.37 -11.48
C ASP A 381 21.69 -1.93 -11.55
N VAL A 382 22.01 -1.12 -10.53
CA VAL A 382 21.73 0.33 -10.48
C VAL A 382 22.88 1.06 -9.80
N PRO A 383 23.62 1.94 -10.51
CA PRO A 383 24.53 2.91 -9.90
C PRO A 383 23.79 4.19 -9.50
N SER A 384 24.05 4.69 -8.29
CA SER A 384 23.57 5.99 -7.78
C SER A 384 24.49 7.14 -8.20
N GLN A 385 23.98 8.38 -8.32
CA GLN A 385 24.68 9.61 -7.84
C GLN A 385 23.84 10.90 -7.91
N VAL A 386 23.99 11.74 -6.87
CA VAL A 386 24.22 13.22 -6.85
C VAL A 386 23.58 14.06 -7.99
N ALA A 387 22.61 14.96 -7.78
CA ALA A 387 22.50 16.13 -6.87
C ALA A 387 23.26 17.41 -7.34
N SER A 388 22.70 18.59 -7.06
CA SER A 388 23.04 19.93 -7.65
C SER A 388 22.71 20.05 -9.16
N THR A 389 22.39 21.21 -9.74
CA THR A 389 22.34 22.61 -9.22
C THR A 389 21.14 23.35 -9.83
N VAL A 390 20.49 24.25 -9.09
CA VAL A 390 19.54 25.25 -9.65
C VAL A 390 20.09 26.65 -9.39
N ALA A 391 20.22 27.45 -10.45
CA ALA A 391 20.64 28.84 -10.37
C ALA A 391 19.88 29.72 -11.36
N ALA A 392 19.43 30.88 -10.85
CA ALA A 392 19.06 32.10 -11.56
C ALA A 392 17.96 32.09 -12.67
N ASN A 393 16.91 32.86 -12.39
CA ASN A 393 16.28 33.85 -13.29
C ASN A 393 15.42 33.40 -14.50
N SER A 394 14.49 34.21 -15.02
CA SER A 394 13.59 35.22 -14.39
C SER A 394 12.59 35.78 -15.44
N ASN A 395 11.36 36.07 -15.01
CA ASN A 395 10.47 37.14 -15.51
C ASN A 395 10.30 37.41 -17.03
N ALA A 396 9.21 36.89 -17.60
CA ALA A 396 8.25 37.63 -18.47
C ALA A 396 6.96 36.78 -18.56
N ALA A 397 5.74 37.15 -18.14
CA ALA A 397 5.01 38.41 -17.91
C ALA A 397 4.25 38.95 -19.13
N SER A 398 2.90 38.77 -19.10
CA SER A 398 1.84 39.42 -19.90
C SER A 398 1.82 39.15 -21.43
N THR A 399 0.73 39.34 -22.20
CA THR A 399 -0.61 39.96 -21.98
C THR A 399 -1.81 39.12 -22.48
N ALA A 400 -3.02 39.63 -22.19
CA ALA A 400 -4.38 39.26 -22.65
C ALA A 400 -4.59 39.10 -24.20
N SER A 401 -5.75 38.72 -24.76
CA SER A 401 -7.15 38.74 -24.26
C SER A 401 -8.14 37.84 -25.06
N THR A 402 -9.36 37.73 -24.52
CA THR A 402 -10.72 37.57 -25.17
C THR A 402 -10.89 38.14 -26.60
N SER A 403 -11.84 37.72 -27.46
CA SER A 403 -12.98 36.76 -27.35
C SER A 403 -13.65 36.45 -28.73
N THR A 404 -14.75 35.68 -28.70
CA THR A 404 -15.97 35.74 -29.57
C THR A 404 -15.96 35.15 -31.00
N SER A 405 -16.94 34.28 -31.25
CA SER A 405 -17.39 33.79 -32.58
C SER A 405 -18.45 34.73 -33.21
N PRO A 406 -18.86 34.50 -34.47
CA PRO A 406 -20.20 33.87 -34.66
C PRO A 406 -20.36 32.93 -35.90
N ASN A 407 -21.55 32.32 -35.98
CA ASN A 407 -22.20 31.60 -37.10
C ASN A 407 -22.34 32.44 -38.40
N SER A 408 -22.75 31.97 -39.60
CA SER A 408 -23.16 30.67 -40.24
C SER A 408 -23.18 30.91 -41.78
N THR A 409 -23.20 29.95 -42.72
CA THR A 409 -24.24 28.97 -43.16
C THR A 409 -23.55 27.95 -44.13
N GLY A 410 -24.00 26.72 -44.43
CA GLY A 410 -25.31 26.24 -44.93
C GLY A 410 -25.33 26.24 -46.49
N ALA A 411 -25.96 25.33 -47.23
CA ALA A 411 -26.61 24.01 -47.03
C ALA A 411 -26.75 23.36 -48.46
N THR A 412 -27.40 22.23 -48.79
CA THR A 412 -28.35 21.27 -48.16
C THR A 412 -28.37 19.97 -49.00
N VAL A 413 -28.74 18.79 -48.43
CA VAL A 413 -29.44 17.61 -49.03
C VAL A 413 -29.39 16.48 -47.97
N THR A 414 -30.35 15.61 -47.61
CA THR A 414 -31.74 15.17 -47.99
C THR A 414 -31.86 13.74 -48.58
N PRO A 415 -32.93 12.96 -48.26
CA PRO A 415 -32.78 11.52 -47.94
C PRO A 415 -33.92 10.60 -48.48
N ALA A 416 -34.37 9.61 -47.67
CA ALA A 416 -35.61 8.77 -47.69
C ALA A 416 -35.40 7.24 -47.95
N ASP A 417 -36.29 6.27 -47.64
CA ASP A 417 -37.29 5.96 -46.55
C ASP A 417 -37.94 4.56 -46.86
N THR A 418 -38.68 3.77 -46.05
CA THR A 418 -38.86 3.48 -44.59
C THR A 418 -39.64 2.14 -44.41
N SER A 419 -39.73 1.59 -43.18
CA SER A 419 -40.84 0.73 -42.64
C SER A 419 -40.97 -0.78 -43.07
N ALA A 420 -41.71 -1.70 -42.41
CA ALA A 420 -42.10 -1.95 -40.97
C ALA A 420 -42.94 -3.27 -40.81
N VAL A 421 -43.43 -3.56 -39.58
CA VAL A 421 -44.55 -4.48 -39.16
C VAL A 421 -44.29 -6.03 -39.34
N THR A 422 -44.86 -7.03 -38.61
CA THR A 422 -46.04 -7.17 -37.70
C THR A 422 -45.86 -8.27 -36.62
N VAL A 423 -46.78 -8.37 -35.64
CA VAL A 423 -46.81 -9.31 -34.48
C VAL A 423 -47.97 -10.34 -34.59
N THR A 424 -47.80 -11.56 -34.06
CA THR A 424 -48.90 -12.47 -33.64
C THR A 424 -48.47 -13.44 -32.52
N THR A 425 -49.45 -14.06 -31.82
CA THR A 425 -49.30 -14.82 -30.57
C THR A 425 -49.91 -16.23 -30.61
N THR A 426 -49.35 -17.20 -29.88
CA THR A 426 -50.05 -18.39 -29.35
C THR A 426 -49.31 -19.03 -28.17
N GLU A 427 -50.03 -19.74 -27.30
CA GLU A 427 -49.52 -20.52 -26.17
C GLU A 427 -49.42 -22.02 -26.53
N ASP A 428 -48.52 -22.79 -25.92
CA ASP A 428 -48.87 -23.89 -24.97
C ASP A 428 -47.62 -24.55 -24.30
N ARG A 429 -47.84 -25.48 -23.37
CA ARG A 429 -46.87 -26.32 -22.62
C ARG A 429 -47.31 -27.82 -22.74
N PRO A 430 -46.66 -28.83 -22.12
CA PRO A 430 -45.30 -28.93 -21.57
C PRO A 430 -44.53 -30.21 -22.00
N SER A 431 -43.21 -30.27 -21.76
CA SER A 431 -42.54 -31.44 -21.14
C SER A 431 -41.02 -31.22 -20.99
N SER A 432 -40.44 -31.80 -19.94
CA SER A 432 -38.98 -31.96 -19.77
C SER A 432 -38.61 -33.44 -20.02
N PRO A 433 -37.35 -33.78 -20.35
CA PRO A 433 -36.34 -33.83 -19.29
C PRO A 433 -34.99 -33.18 -19.64
N VAL A 434 -34.25 -32.89 -18.56
CA VAL A 434 -32.89 -32.34 -18.51
C VAL A 434 -31.91 -33.09 -19.44
N HIS A 435 -31.12 -32.33 -20.20
CA HIS A 435 -29.80 -32.78 -20.63
C HIS A 435 -28.77 -31.68 -20.31
N VAL A 436 -27.70 -32.04 -19.61
CA VAL A 436 -26.63 -31.10 -19.24
C VAL A 436 -25.72 -30.94 -20.45
N GLN A 437 -25.55 -29.70 -20.92
CA GLN A 437 -24.54 -29.31 -21.90
C GLN A 437 -23.70 -28.17 -21.32
N ASP A 438 -22.42 -28.13 -21.68
CA ASP A 438 -21.44 -27.25 -21.06
C ASP A 438 -21.77 -25.76 -21.25
N GLU A 439 -22.22 -25.10 -20.18
CA GLU A 439 -22.38 -23.66 -20.16
C GLU A 439 -21.00 -22.99 -20.27
N LYS A 440 -20.70 -22.43 -21.46
CA LYS A 440 -19.63 -21.44 -21.59
C LYS A 440 -19.91 -20.28 -20.66
N LEU A 441 -18.88 -19.87 -19.90
CA LEU A 441 -18.90 -18.68 -19.03
C LEU A 441 -19.20 -17.40 -19.84
N THR A 442 -20.48 -17.08 -20.01
CA THR A 442 -20.94 -15.86 -20.67
C THR A 442 -20.88 -14.70 -19.70
N HIS A 443 -19.83 -13.88 -19.79
CA HIS A 443 -19.61 -12.66 -19.00
C HIS A 443 -20.67 -11.54 -19.22
N GLN A 444 -21.85 -11.84 -19.76
CA GLN A 444 -22.81 -10.88 -20.31
C GLN A 444 -23.88 -10.39 -19.32
N GLU A 445 -24.10 -11.06 -18.19
CA GLU A 445 -25.30 -10.87 -17.35
C GLU A 445 -25.10 -9.96 -16.11
N SER A 446 -23.85 -9.83 -15.65
CA SER A 446 -23.57 -9.50 -14.25
C SER A 446 -22.89 -8.14 -14.02
N SER A 447 -22.20 -7.61 -15.04
CA SER A 447 -21.43 -6.36 -14.95
C SER A 447 -22.30 -5.09 -15.09
N SER A 448 -21.83 -3.96 -14.55
CA SER A 448 -22.47 -2.64 -14.79
C SER A 448 -22.15 -2.02 -16.16
N ILE A 449 -21.45 -2.73 -17.03
CA ILE A 449 -21.26 -2.38 -18.44
C ILE A 449 -22.33 -3.11 -19.25
N SER A 450 -22.99 -2.41 -20.17
CA SER A 450 -24.01 -3.03 -21.02
C SER A 450 -23.42 -4.14 -21.87
N ALA A 451 -24.22 -5.18 -22.15
CA ALA A 451 -23.79 -6.29 -23.02
C ALA A 451 -23.30 -5.80 -24.40
N ALA A 452 -23.89 -4.71 -24.92
CA ALA A 452 -23.43 -4.03 -26.13
C ALA A 452 -21.99 -3.51 -26.00
N SER A 453 -21.63 -2.86 -24.89
CA SER A 453 -20.27 -2.36 -24.66
C SER A 453 -19.24 -3.48 -24.44
N LEU A 454 -19.61 -4.60 -23.80
CA LEU A 454 -18.75 -5.79 -23.73
C LEU A 454 -18.53 -6.44 -25.11
N ASN A 455 -19.59 -6.59 -25.89
CA ASN A 455 -19.51 -7.11 -27.26
C ASN A 455 -18.65 -6.19 -28.16
N ASN A 456 -18.82 -4.87 -28.06
CA ASN A 456 -18.02 -3.88 -28.78
C ASN A 456 -16.52 -3.99 -28.44
N LEU A 457 -16.16 -4.20 -27.17
CA LEU A 457 -14.78 -4.40 -26.73
C LEU A 457 -14.17 -5.66 -27.35
N ALA A 458 -14.88 -6.79 -27.30
CA ALA A 458 -14.42 -8.05 -27.90
C ALA A 458 -14.29 -7.94 -29.44
N GLU A 459 -15.25 -7.30 -30.11
CA GLU A 459 -15.26 -7.16 -31.57
C GLU A 459 -14.18 -6.18 -32.07
N ALA A 460 -13.94 -5.08 -31.35
CA ALA A 460 -12.86 -4.13 -31.66
C ALA A 460 -11.49 -4.80 -31.59
N THR A 461 -11.25 -5.61 -30.56
CA THR A 461 -10.04 -6.43 -30.42
C THR A 461 -9.87 -7.42 -31.58
N LYS A 462 -10.93 -8.16 -31.94
CA LYS A 462 -10.89 -9.11 -33.06
C LYS A 462 -10.54 -8.42 -34.38
N ARG A 463 -11.15 -7.26 -34.68
CA ARG A 463 -10.80 -6.44 -35.86
C ARG A 463 -9.34 -5.98 -35.84
N ALA A 464 -8.80 -5.64 -34.67
CA ALA A 464 -7.39 -5.23 -34.53
C ALA A 464 -6.40 -6.40 -34.77
N ALA A 465 -6.75 -7.61 -34.37
CA ALA A 465 -6.01 -8.84 -34.70
C ALA A 465 -6.05 -9.12 -36.22
N GLU A 466 -7.24 -9.11 -36.82
CA GLU A 466 -7.46 -9.35 -38.26
C GLU A 466 -6.71 -8.34 -39.14
N ALA A 467 -6.74 -7.05 -38.79
CA ALA A 467 -5.97 -6.01 -39.47
C ALA A 467 -4.45 -6.25 -39.40
N THR A 468 -3.97 -6.83 -38.30
CA THR A 468 -2.54 -7.13 -38.09
C THR A 468 -2.10 -8.32 -38.94
N GLU A 469 -2.93 -9.35 -39.07
CA GLU A 469 -2.70 -10.44 -40.03
C GLU A 469 -2.70 -9.95 -41.48
N LEU A 470 -3.63 -9.06 -41.85
CA LEU A 470 -3.66 -8.47 -43.19
C LEU A 470 -2.38 -7.70 -43.52
N THR A 471 -1.84 -6.93 -42.58
CA THR A 471 -0.53 -6.28 -42.73
C THR A 471 0.61 -7.29 -42.85
N ALA A 472 0.61 -8.38 -42.06
CA ALA A 472 1.63 -9.42 -42.12
C ALA A 472 1.64 -10.20 -43.45
N ARG A 473 0.46 -10.45 -44.04
CA ARG A 473 0.32 -11.09 -45.36
C ARG A 473 0.87 -10.24 -46.52
N ASN A 474 1.04 -8.93 -46.30
CA ASN A 474 1.58 -7.97 -47.27
C ASN A 474 3.09 -7.69 -47.08
N ASP A 475 3.80 -8.46 -46.24
CA ASP A 475 5.26 -8.31 -46.08
C ASP A 475 6.04 -8.84 -47.30
N PRO A 476 6.98 -8.06 -47.88
CA PRO A 476 7.92 -8.59 -48.86
C PRO A 476 8.75 -9.76 -48.29
N PRO A 477 9.00 -10.83 -49.08
CA PRO A 477 9.46 -12.13 -48.55
C PRO A 477 10.80 -12.08 -47.80
N ASN A 478 11.69 -11.16 -48.17
CA ASN A 478 13.02 -11.04 -47.56
C ASN A 478 13.00 -10.26 -46.22
N MET A 479 11.87 -9.66 -45.83
CA MET A 479 11.81 -8.75 -44.67
C MET A 479 12.06 -9.45 -43.34
N LYS A 480 11.52 -10.67 -43.12
CA LYS A 480 11.81 -11.42 -41.88
C LYS A 480 13.31 -11.72 -41.75
N GLN A 481 14.01 -11.97 -42.86
CA GLN A 481 15.48 -12.15 -42.86
C GLN A 481 16.22 -10.84 -42.55
N GLN A 482 15.81 -9.71 -43.16
CA GLN A 482 16.42 -8.39 -42.89
C GLN A 482 16.24 -7.95 -41.43
N VAL A 483 15.05 -8.17 -40.84
CA VAL A 483 14.79 -7.87 -39.43
C VAL A 483 15.60 -8.79 -38.51
N THR A 484 15.71 -10.09 -38.80
CA THR A 484 16.60 -10.99 -38.06
C THR A 484 18.05 -10.51 -38.09
N PHE A 485 18.58 -10.14 -39.26
CA PHE A 485 19.95 -9.62 -39.38
C PHE A 485 20.18 -8.33 -38.56
N LEU A 486 19.20 -7.43 -38.52
CA LEU A 486 19.26 -6.23 -37.68
C LEU A 486 19.26 -6.58 -36.19
N LEU A 487 18.44 -7.54 -35.76
CA LEU A 487 18.41 -8.02 -34.37
C LEU A 487 19.69 -8.77 -33.97
N ASP A 488 20.26 -9.60 -34.85
CA ASP A 488 21.55 -10.27 -34.60
C ASP A 488 22.69 -9.27 -34.43
N ASN A 489 22.72 -8.22 -35.26
CA ASN A 489 23.67 -7.12 -35.12
C ASN A 489 23.47 -6.35 -33.81
N TRP A 490 22.21 -6.06 -33.43
CA TRP A 490 21.90 -5.47 -32.13
C TRP A 490 22.36 -6.35 -30.95
N MET A 491 22.10 -7.65 -30.98
CA MET A 491 22.49 -8.56 -29.89
C MET A 491 24.02 -8.63 -29.72
N ARG A 492 24.79 -8.62 -30.82
CA ARG A 492 26.25 -8.49 -30.75
C ARG A 492 26.67 -7.17 -30.11
N ILE A 493 26.13 -6.05 -30.58
CA ILE A 493 26.41 -4.72 -30.03
C ILE A 493 26.05 -4.66 -28.53
N HIS A 494 24.90 -5.20 -28.12
CA HIS A 494 24.45 -5.22 -26.73
C HIS A 494 25.37 -6.04 -25.83
N ASN A 495 25.87 -7.18 -26.30
CA ASN A 495 26.79 -8.05 -25.55
C ASN A 495 28.25 -7.53 -25.54
N GLU A 496 28.67 -6.78 -26.57
CA GLU A 496 30.03 -6.23 -26.70
C GLU A 496 30.21 -4.82 -26.13
N ALA A 497 29.14 -4.05 -25.91
CA ALA A 497 29.22 -2.62 -25.62
C ALA A 497 29.00 -2.29 -24.13
N SER A 498 30.10 -2.09 -23.41
CA SER A 498 30.11 -1.45 -22.09
C SER A 498 29.89 0.08 -22.15
N GLY A 499 29.46 0.64 -23.29
CA GLY A 499 29.28 2.08 -23.50
C GLY A 499 28.27 2.42 -24.59
N ASN A 500 27.56 3.54 -24.41
CA ASN A 500 26.38 3.90 -25.21
C ASN A 500 26.68 4.20 -26.70
N GLU A 501 27.93 4.53 -27.08
CA GLU A 501 28.24 5.02 -28.43
C GLU A 501 27.92 4.01 -29.55
N LYS A 502 28.28 2.73 -29.39
CA LYS A 502 27.91 1.68 -30.35
C LYS A 502 26.38 1.57 -30.51
N ALA A 503 25.61 1.78 -29.44
CA ALA A 503 24.15 1.77 -29.50
C ALA A 503 23.56 3.01 -30.20
N LEU A 504 24.16 4.19 -29.99
CA LEU A 504 23.81 5.40 -30.75
C LEU A 504 24.06 5.22 -32.26
N GLN A 505 25.18 4.58 -32.64
CA GLN A 505 25.48 4.24 -34.03
C GLN A 505 24.47 3.24 -34.62
N PHE A 506 24.09 2.20 -33.87
CA PHE A 506 23.07 1.25 -34.32
C PHE A 506 21.70 1.91 -34.58
N MET A 507 21.29 2.87 -33.75
CA MET A 507 20.07 3.64 -34.00
C MET A 507 20.13 4.47 -35.29
N GLN A 508 21.30 4.95 -35.71
CA GLN A 508 21.47 5.60 -37.01
C GLN A 508 21.26 4.60 -38.16
N VAL A 509 21.75 3.35 -38.03
CA VAL A 509 21.51 2.27 -39.02
C VAL A 509 20.01 1.94 -39.13
N LEU A 510 19.29 1.88 -38.00
CA LEU A 510 17.83 1.72 -38.02
C LEU A 510 17.12 2.88 -38.75
N GLN A 511 17.51 4.13 -38.49
CA GLN A 511 16.96 5.29 -39.19
C GLN A 511 17.33 5.36 -40.68
N GLN A 512 18.45 4.76 -41.11
CA GLN A 512 18.80 4.58 -42.52
C GLN A 512 17.93 3.51 -43.18
N ASN A 513 17.54 2.47 -42.45
CA ASN A 513 16.54 1.47 -42.86
C ASN A 513 15.09 2.00 -42.74
N GLY A 514 14.89 3.30 -42.49
CA GLY A 514 13.58 3.95 -42.43
C GLY A 514 12.81 3.80 -41.11
N VAL A 515 13.33 3.05 -40.13
CA VAL A 515 12.68 2.87 -38.82
C VAL A 515 12.64 4.21 -38.07
N GLY A 516 11.45 4.59 -37.59
CA GLY A 516 11.21 5.89 -36.96
C GLY A 516 11.02 7.05 -37.94
N LYS A 517 11.09 6.82 -39.27
CA LYS A 517 10.85 7.82 -40.32
C LYS A 517 9.71 7.45 -41.26
N ILE A 518 9.66 6.18 -41.68
CA ILE A 518 8.66 5.66 -42.62
C ILE A 518 7.64 4.84 -41.82
N GLU A 519 6.36 5.22 -41.92
CA GLU A 519 5.22 4.61 -41.21
C GLU A 519 5.24 3.08 -41.26
N GLU A 520 5.27 2.54 -42.48
CA GLU A 520 5.17 1.12 -42.81
C GLU A 520 6.40 0.33 -42.35
N GLN A 521 7.61 0.81 -42.64
CA GLN A 521 8.85 0.11 -42.23
C GLN A 521 9.04 0.14 -40.71
N THR A 522 8.55 1.18 -40.04
CA THR A 522 8.52 1.24 -38.56
C THR A 522 7.57 0.18 -38.00
N GLU A 523 6.37 0.05 -38.59
CA GLU A 523 5.41 -0.98 -38.16
C GLU A 523 5.93 -2.40 -38.40
N ARG A 524 6.42 -2.67 -39.62
CA ARG A 524 7.00 -3.95 -40.02
C ARG A 524 8.19 -4.34 -39.13
N PHE A 525 9.11 -3.42 -38.86
CA PHE A 525 10.27 -3.69 -38.00
C PHE A 525 9.86 -4.10 -36.58
N PHE A 526 9.02 -3.31 -35.90
CA PHE A 526 8.64 -3.62 -34.52
C PHE A 526 7.70 -4.83 -34.42
N ARG A 527 6.80 -5.06 -35.39
CA ARG A 527 5.95 -6.27 -35.41
C ARG A 527 6.81 -7.52 -35.60
N LEU A 528 7.58 -7.60 -36.70
CA LEU A 528 8.42 -8.77 -36.98
C LEU A 528 9.47 -9.01 -35.89
N SER A 529 10.02 -7.95 -35.27
CA SER A 529 10.91 -8.11 -34.13
C SER A 529 10.20 -8.71 -32.92
N THR A 530 8.99 -8.23 -32.60
CA THR A 530 8.18 -8.76 -31.49
C THR A 530 7.83 -10.23 -31.72
N GLU A 531 7.39 -10.58 -32.94
CA GLU A 531 7.16 -11.97 -33.36
C GLU A 531 8.43 -12.83 -33.17
N LEU A 532 9.57 -12.39 -33.70
CA LEU A 532 10.84 -13.11 -33.66
C LEU A 532 11.36 -13.36 -32.23
N VAL A 533 11.30 -12.36 -31.35
CA VAL A 533 11.81 -12.54 -29.97
C VAL A 533 10.89 -13.41 -29.12
N VAL A 534 9.56 -13.34 -29.31
CA VAL A 534 8.62 -14.25 -28.65
C VAL A 534 8.81 -15.67 -29.18
N GLU A 535 8.92 -15.84 -30.50
CA GLU A 535 9.22 -17.12 -31.16
C GLU A 535 10.54 -17.74 -30.63
N ALA A 536 11.60 -16.93 -30.45
CA ALA A 536 12.88 -17.37 -29.92
C ALA A 536 12.80 -17.80 -28.43
N VAL A 537 12.15 -17.00 -27.57
CA VAL A 537 11.95 -17.34 -26.15
C VAL A 537 11.18 -18.66 -26.03
N LEU A 538 10.07 -18.82 -26.75
CA LEU A 538 9.25 -20.03 -26.70
C LEU A 538 9.97 -21.26 -27.28
N LYS A 539 10.82 -21.10 -28.31
CA LYS A 539 11.65 -22.20 -28.84
C LYS A 539 12.78 -22.62 -27.91
N SER A 540 13.33 -21.70 -27.10
CA SER A 540 14.35 -22.05 -26.09
C SER A 540 13.86 -23.12 -25.10
N ALA A 541 12.55 -23.14 -24.83
CA ALA A 541 11.84 -24.10 -23.98
C ALA A 541 11.89 -25.57 -24.47
N GLY A 542 12.31 -25.82 -25.71
CA GLY A 542 12.46 -27.16 -26.29
C GLY A 542 13.91 -27.57 -26.57
N ALA A 543 14.83 -26.62 -26.70
CA ALA A 543 16.23 -26.89 -27.06
C ALA A 543 17.05 -27.60 -25.97
N THR A 544 16.58 -27.54 -24.71
CA THR A 544 17.19 -28.22 -23.55
C THR A 544 16.67 -29.64 -23.33
N GLY A 545 15.67 -30.10 -24.11
CA GLY A 545 15.01 -31.39 -23.96
C GLY A 545 15.67 -32.57 -24.68
N GLY A 546 16.98 -32.76 -24.50
CA GLY A 546 17.71 -33.91 -25.07
C GLY A 546 17.62 -35.18 -24.23
N ASP A 547 16.79 -36.14 -24.66
CA ASP A 547 16.78 -37.57 -24.27
C ASP A 547 17.11 -37.94 -22.80
N MET A 548 16.42 -37.33 -21.84
CA MET A 548 16.21 -37.93 -20.52
C MET A 548 14.73 -37.94 -20.13
N LYS A 549 14.11 -39.13 -20.26
CA LYS A 549 12.80 -39.45 -19.68
C LYS A 549 12.98 -40.08 -18.29
N ASP A 550 13.27 -39.27 -17.26
CA ASP A 550 12.92 -39.68 -15.90
C ASP A 550 12.72 -38.48 -14.96
N GLN A 551 11.86 -38.68 -13.97
CA GLN A 551 11.53 -37.81 -12.83
C GLN A 551 10.88 -36.46 -13.15
N GLY A 552 10.00 -36.01 -12.26
CA GLY A 552 8.99 -35.00 -12.56
C GLY A 552 9.27 -33.59 -12.05
N THR A 553 8.57 -32.62 -12.66
CA THR A 553 8.30 -31.27 -12.13
C THR A 553 9.44 -30.23 -12.19
N GLN A 554 10.52 -30.44 -12.96
CA GLN A 554 11.31 -29.30 -13.45
C GLN A 554 10.63 -28.68 -14.67
N GLY A 555 10.13 -27.44 -14.52
CA GLY A 555 9.44 -26.70 -15.59
C GLY A 555 10.39 -26.21 -16.67
N LYS A 556 9.89 -26.08 -17.91
CA LYS A 556 10.67 -25.59 -19.07
C LYS A 556 11.31 -24.22 -18.77
N ALA A 557 12.63 -24.20 -18.61
CA ALA A 557 13.41 -22.98 -18.45
C ALA A 557 13.40 -22.19 -19.78
N LEU A 558 12.92 -20.94 -19.71
CA LEU A 558 12.94 -20.01 -20.83
C LEU A 558 14.22 -19.17 -20.78
N ASN A 559 14.86 -18.99 -21.93
CA ASN A 559 15.95 -18.02 -22.10
C ASN A 559 15.38 -16.66 -22.51
N TYR A 560 15.63 -15.62 -21.71
CA TYR A 560 15.11 -14.27 -21.93
C TYR A 560 16.12 -13.29 -22.56
N THR A 561 17.37 -13.68 -22.82
CA THR A 561 18.41 -12.71 -23.28
C THR A 561 18.01 -11.93 -24.54
N VAL A 562 17.35 -12.60 -25.49
CA VAL A 562 16.89 -12.01 -26.76
C VAL A 562 15.80 -10.94 -26.53
N ILE A 563 14.84 -11.21 -25.64
CA ILE A 563 13.72 -10.30 -25.37
C ILE A 563 14.12 -9.16 -24.41
N ASP A 564 15.09 -9.40 -23.52
CA ASP A 564 15.71 -8.39 -22.68
C ASP A 564 16.52 -7.39 -23.54
N ALA A 565 17.35 -7.90 -24.46
CA ALA A 565 18.08 -7.06 -25.42
C ALA A 565 17.12 -6.23 -26.30
N TYR A 566 16.04 -6.81 -26.78
CA TYR A 566 15.03 -6.10 -27.58
C TYR A 566 14.29 -5.01 -26.78
N ALA A 567 13.93 -5.28 -25.52
CA ALA A 567 13.36 -4.26 -24.63
C ALA A 567 14.35 -3.09 -24.43
N LYS A 568 15.65 -3.38 -24.32
CA LYS A 568 16.71 -2.35 -24.23
C LYS A 568 16.83 -1.51 -25.51
N LEU A 569 16.67 -2.11 -26.69
CA LEU A 569 16.66 -1.37 -27.95
C LEU A 569 15.52 -0.36 -28.01
N ILE A 570 14.30 -0.78 -27.65
CA ILE A 570 13.12 0.10 -27.59
C ILE A 570 13.34 1.23 -26.58
N SER A 571 13.84 0.94 -25.37
CA SER A 571 14.03 1.95 -24.34
C SER A 571 15.07 3.00 -24.72
N LEU A 572 16.15 2.60 -25.40
CA LEU A 572 17.17 3.51 -25.95
C LEU A 572 16.61 4.35 -27.10
N LEU A 573 15.84 3.77 -28.02
CA LEU A 573 15.18 4.49 -29.11
C LEU A 573 14.28 5.63 -28.58
N ILE A 574 13.46 5.35 -27.56
CA ILE A 574 12.58 6.37 -26.96
C ILE A 574 13.39 7.43 -26.18
N ARG A 575 14.44 7.01 -25.46
CA ARG A 575 15.27 7.89 -24.63
C ARG A 575 16.15 8.85 -25.44
N HIS A 576 16.58 8.44 -26.65
CA HIS A 576 17.57 9.16 -27.46
C HIS A 576 17.04 9.69 -28.80
N MET A 577 15.82 9.35 -29.22
CA MET A 577 15.24 9.94 -30.44
C MET A 577 15.09 11.45 -30.29
N ASN A 578 15.74 12.17 -31.22
CA ASN A 578 15.64 13.61 -31.45
C ASN A 578 15.44 13.84 -32.95
N GLY A 579 14.23 14.17 -33.40
CA GLY A 579 13.97 14.53 -34.81
C GLY A 579 14.41 15.95 -35.18
N GLY A 580 14.99 16.70 -34.24
CA GLY A 580 15.09 18.15 -34.30
C GLY A 580 13.79 18.84 -33.86
N GLY A 581 13.84 20.17 -33.71
CA GLY A 581 12.74 20.98 -33.19
C GLY A 581 12.95 21.46 -31.75
N SER A 582 11.90 22.02 -31.15
CA SER A 582 11.89 22.44 -29.75
C SER A 582 11.86 21.25 -28.78
N THR A 583 12.19 21.49 -27.51
CA THR A 583 12.13 20.48 -26.44
C THR A 583 10.75 19.82 -26.34
N GLU A 584 9.67 20.59 -26.57
CA GLU A 584 8.29 20.11 -26.58
C GLU A 584 7.99 19.25 -27.83
N GLN A 585 8.50 19.64 -29.00
CA GLN A 585 8.36 18.83 -30.23
C GLN A 585 9.08 17.48 -30.08
N VAL A 586 10.29 17.47 -29.50
CA VAL A 586 11.03 16.24 -29.20
C VAL A 586 10.29 15.39 -28.15
N ALA A 587 9.74 16.01 -27.09
CA ALA A 587 8.91 15.31 -26.10
C ALA A 587 7.70 14.62 -26.75
N ASN A 588 6.96 15.34 -27.59
CA ASN A 588 5.79 14.81 -28.30
C ASN A 588 6.17 13.72 -29.33
N GLN A 589 7.29 13.84 -30.03
CA GLN A 589 7.84 12.79 -30.89
C GLN A 589 8.10 11.49 -30.09
N ARG A 590 8.74 11.58 -28.92
CA ARG A 590 9.07 10.42 -28.07
C ARG A 590 7.84 9.70 -27.54
N VAL A 591 6.84 10.44 -27.06
CA VAL A 591 5.55 9.86 -26.62
C VAL A 591 4.80 9.24 -27.80
N SER A 592 4.82 9.88 -28.99
CA SER A 592 4.21 9.33 -30.21
C SER A 592 4.86 8.00 -30.64
N LEU A 593 6.20 7.91 -30.64
CA LEU A 593 6.89 6.65 -30.93
C LEU A 593 6.58 5.57 -29.89
N LEU A 594 6.59 5.90 -28.59
CA LEU A 594 6.21 4.94 -27.54
C LEU A 594 4.78 4.42 -27.73
N ASN A 595 3.83 5.31 -28.05
CA ASN A 595 2.45 4.94 -28.36
C ASN A 595 2.34 4.05 -29.60
N LYS A 596 3.12 4.34 -30.65
CA LYS A 596 3.19 3.49 -31.84
C LYS A 596 3.79 2.11 -31.53
N VAL A 597 4.93 2.06 -30.83
CA VAL A 597 5.61 0.79 -30.47
C VAL A 597 4.70 -0.08 -29.60
N LEU A 598 4.16 0.45 -28.50
CA LEU A 598 3.24 -0.30 -27.65
C LEU A 598 1.96 -0.69 -28.40
N GLY A 599 1.41 0.18 -29.25
CA GLY A 599 0.26 -0.13 -30.10
C GLY A 599 0.53 -1.22 -31.15
N ILE A 600 1.78 -1.38 -31.60
CA ILE A 600 2.21 -2.50 -32.45
C ILE A 600 2.37 -3.77 -31.59
N THR A 601 3.06 -3.70 -30.45
CA THR A 601 3.27 -4.83 -29.54
C THR A 601 1.94 -5.42 -29.05
N VAL A 602 1.00 -4.57 -28.63
CA VAL A 602 -0.38 -4.96 -28.25
C VAL A 602 -1.11 -5.63 -29.40
N ARG A 603 -1.14 -5.03 -30.60
CA ARG A 603 -1.77 -5.65 -31.78
C ARG A 603 -1.16 -7.00 -32.16
N THR A 604 0.15 -7.14 -32.02
CA THR A 604 0.87 -8.40 -32.27
C THR A 604 0.48 -9.46 -31.25
N MET A 605 0.38 -9.09 -29.95
CA MET A 605 -0.08 -9.96 -28.87
C MET A 605 -1.53 -10.42 -29.08
N LEU A 606 -2.42 -9.52 -29.51
CA LEU A 606 -3.82 -9.84 -29.79
C LEU A 606 -3.97 -10.77 -31.00
N SER A 607 -3.18 -10.57 -32.05
CA SER A 607 -3.12 -11.47 -33.22
C SER A 607 -2.59 -12.87 -32.85
N ASP A 608 -1.55 -12.94 -32.02
CA ASP A 608 -1.01 -14.21 -31.52
C ASP A 608 -2.01 -14.97 -30.62
N TYR A 609 -2.72 -14.26 -29.75
CA TYR A 609 -3.74 -14.85 -28.88
C TYR A 609 -4.98 -15.33 -29.64
N GLU A 610 -5.50 -14.54 -30.59
CA GLU A 610 -6.63 -14.97 -31.43
C GLU A 610 -6.23 -16.12 -32.38
N ARG A 611 -4.98 -16.17 -32.87
CA ARG A 611 -4.45 -17.33 -33.60
C ARG A 611 -4.47 -18.59 -32.72
N ALA A 612 -3.88 -18.54 -31.52
CA ALA A 612 -3.86 -19.67 -30.60
C ALA A 612 -5.28 -20.15 -30.22
N LYS A 613 -6.22 -19.21 -30.08
CA LYS A 613 -7.65 -19.45 -29.83
C LYS A 613 -8.36 -20.11 -31.01
N ASN A 614 -8.05 -19.72 -32.24
CA ASN A 614 -8.59 -20.36 -33.44
C ASN A 614 -8.03 -21.79 -33.62
N GLU A 615 -6.73 -21.98 -33.39
CA GLU A 615 -6.06 -23.29 -33.41
C GLU A 615 -6.60 -24.26 -32.34
N SER A 616 -7.02 -23.75 -31.18
CA SER A 616 -7.54 -24.56 -30.06
C SER A 616 -9.08 -24.67 -30.00
N GLY A 617 -9.79 -24.36 -31.09
CA GLY A 617 -11.26 -24.51 -31.16
C GLY A 617 -12.05 -23.53 -30.29
N GLY A 618 -11.43 -22.41 -29.89
CA GLY A 618 -12.05 -21.31 -29.14
C GLY A 618 -11.74 -21.28 -27.64
N VAL A 619 -11.00 -22.25 -27.09
CA VAL A 619 -10.60 -22.27 -25.67
C VAL A 619 -9.07 -22.30 -25.57
N VAL A 620 -8.46 -21.19 -25.15
CA VAL A 620 -6.99 -21.05 -25.09
C VAL A 620 -6.44 -21.77 -23.85
N SER A 621 -5.85 -22.94 -24.04
CA SER A 621 -5.24 -23.75 -22.97
C SER A 621 -3.72 -23.61 -22.83
N ASN A 622 -3.02 -23.34 -23.93
CA ASN A 622 -1.55 -23.50 -24.03
C ASN A 622 -0.79 -22.21 -24.40
N TRP A 623 -1.43 -21.03 -24.33
CA TRP A 623 -0.77 -19.75 -24.64
C TRP A 623 0.06 -19.26 -23.45
N ASP A 624 1.32 -18.86 -23.70
CA ASP A 624 2.30 -18.56 -22.67
C ASP A 624 2.48 -17.03 -22.50
N GLN A 625 1.97 -16.50 -21.38
CA GLN A 625 2.09 -15.09 -21.03
C GLN A 625 3.51 -14.60 -20.73
N ARG A 626 4.49 -15.50 -20.49
CA ARG A 626 5.81 -15.14 -19.94
C ARG A 626 6.66 -14.22 -20.83
N PRO A 627 6.76 -14.41 -22.17
CA PRO A 627 7.52 -13.49 -23.02
C PRO A 627 6.90 -12.10 -23.06
N TRP A 628 5.57 -12.02 -23.19
CA TRP A 628 4.80 -10.79 -23.22
C TRP A 628 4.93 -10.00 -21.92
N PHE A 629 4.80 -10.68 -20.78
CA PHE A 629 5.04 -10.11 -19.45
C PHE A 629 6.46 -9.53 -19.32
N ARG A 630 7.49 -10.31 -19.70
CA ARG A 630 8.89 -9.90 -19.63
C ARG A 630 9.14 -8.63 -20.46
N LEU A 631 8.63 -8.57 -21.69
CA LEU A 631 8.75 -7.40 -22.55
C LEU A 631 8.10 -6.16 -21.94
N PHE A 632 6.83 -6.24 -21.52
CA PHE A 632 6.15 -5.08 -20.92
C PHE A 632 6.79 -4.66 -19.59
N LEU A 633 7.19 -5.59 -18.73
CA LEU A 633 7.84 -5.30 -17.45
C LEU A 633 9.17 -4.59 -17.63
N ASN A 634 10.03 -5.09 -18.53
CA ASN A 634 11.31 -4.46 -18.85
C ASN A 634 11.11 -3.02 -19.34
N LEU A 635 10.15 -2.80 -20.25
CA LEU A 635 9.85 -1.46 -20.77
C LEU A 635 9.27 -0.53 -19.69
N VAL A 636 8.40 -1.03 -18.80
CA VAL A 636 7.91 -0.26 -17.64
C VAL A 636 9.06 0.13 -16.70
N LEU A 637 9.99 -0.77 -16.42
CA LEU A 637 11.16 -0.52 -15.57
C LEU A 637 12.09 0.55 -16.18
N ASP A 638 12.49 0.36 -17.44
CA ASP A 638 13.47 1.21 -18.13
C ASP A 638 12.94 2.62 -18.46
N LEU A 639 11.64 2.77 -18.69
CA LEU A 639 11.01 4.04 -19.09
C LEU A 639 10.42 4.83 -17.92
N ASN A 640 10.19 4.19 -16.76
CA ASN A 640 9.81 4.88 -15.53
C ASN A 640 10.98 5.02 -14.54
N SER A 641 12.20 4.67 -14.94
CA SER A 641 13.43 5.00 -14.20
C SER A 641 13.59 6.53 -14.07
N PRO A 642 13.91 7.08 -12.89
CA PRO A 642 14.13 8.52 -12.72
C PRO A 642 15.21 9.04 -13.69
N SER A 643 14.91 10.05 -14.52
CA SER A 643 15.84 10.51 -15.54
C SER A 643 15.46 11.87 -16.14
N PRO A 644 16.36 12.86 -16.15
CA PRO A 644 16.11 14.18 -16.76
C PRO A 644 15.67 14.15 -18.24
N ALA A 645 16.03 13.09 -18.98
CA ALA A 645 15.62 12.89 -20.37
C ALA A 645 14.18 12.35 -20.53
N LEU A 646 13.58 11.85 -19.46
CA LEU A 646 12.23 11.25 -19.42
C LEU A 646 11.26 12.03 -18.53
N ASP A 647 11.74 12.77 -17.52
CA ASP A 647 10.88 13.55 -16.61
C ASP A 647 9.85 14.46 -17.33
N PRO A 648 10.17 15.17 -18.44
CA PRO A 648 9.20 15.97 -19.19
C PRO A 648 8.07 15.16 -19.85
N ILE A 649 8.31 13.88 -20.12
CA ILE A 649 7.38 12.95 -20.77
C ILE A 649 6.84 11.87 -19.83
N SER A 650 7.20 11.88 -18.54
CA SER A 650 6.85 10.83 -17.58
C SER A 650 5.35 10.54 -17.51
N TYR A 651 4.50 11.57 -17.49
CA TYR A 651 3.05 11.37 -17.55
C TYR A 651 2.58 10.79 -18.89
N GLY A 652 3.21 11.18 -20.01
CA GLY A 652 2.95 10.60 -21.32
C GLY A 652 3.26 9.11 -21.35
N ILE A 653 4.43 8.72 -20.83
CA ILE A 653 4.86 7.33 -20.68
C ILE A 653 3.82 6.52 -19.87
N LEU A 654 3.48 6.99 -18.66
CA LEU A 654 2.49 6.35 -17.79
C LEU A 654 1.09 6.25 -18.43
N SER A 655 0.65 7.32 -19.11
CA SER A 655 -0.64 7.36 -19.81
C SER A 655 -0.67 6.39 -21.00
N THR A 656 0.41 6.27 -21.77
CA THR A 656 0.50 5.31 -22.88
C THR A 656 0.51 3.86 -22.38
N PHE A 657 1.25 3.54 -21.33
CA PHE A 657 1.19 2.20 -20.71
C PHE A 657 -0.21 1.90 -20.15
N GLY A 658 -0.86 2.85 -19.49
CA GLY A 658 -2.23 2.68 -18.98
C GLY A 658 -3.23 2.37 -20.09
N SER A 659 -3.20 3.13 -21.20
CA SER A 659 -4.01 2.86 -22.39
C SER A 659 -3.70 1.49 -23.01
N ALA A 660 -2.43 1.11 -23.11
CA ALA A 660 -2.03 -0.20 -23.62
C ALA A 660 -2.58 -1.35 -22.75
N PHE A 661 -2.45 -1.25 -21.42
CA PHE A 661 -2.97 -2.24 -20.48
C PHE A 661 -4.50 -2.31 -20.47
N HIS A 662 -5.21 -1.19 -20.63
CA HIS A 662 -6.67 -1.19 -20.77
C HIS A 662 -7.16 -1.96 -22.01
N VAL A 663 -6.40 -1.94 -23.11
CA VAL A 663 -6.71 -2.70 -24.33
C VAL A 663 -6.46 -4.21 -24.16
N ILE A 664 -5.38 -4.61 -23.48
CA ILE A 664 -5.08 -6.03 -23.19
C ILE A 664 -5.63 -6.51 -21.83
N GLN A 665 -6.76 -5.93 -21.39
CA GLN A 665 -7.37 -6.24 -20.10
C GLN A 665 -7.87 -7.70 -19.98
N PRO A 666 -8.10 -8.23 -18.76
CA PRO A 666 -8.45 -9.64 -18.56
C PRO A 666 -9.74 -10.12 -19.25
N LEU A 667 -10.73 -9.23 -19.48
CA LEU A 667 -11.93 -9.57 -20.27
C LEU A 667 -11.64 -9.77 -21.77
N VAL A 668 -10.51 -9.23 -22.26
CA VAL A 668 -10.05 -9.34 -23.65
C VAL A 668 -9.04 -10.48 -23.81
N VAL A 669 -8.08 -10.57 -22.88
CA VAL A 669 -7.05 -11.62 -22.88
C VAL A 669 -7.02 -12.36 -21.52
N PRO A 670 -8.01 -13.24 -21.23
CA PRO A 670 -8.05 -14.01 -19.98
C PRO A 670 -6.75 -14.75 -19.64
N GLY A 671 -6.05 -15.30 -20.64
CA GLY A 671 -4.76 -15.98 -20.47
C GLY A 671 -3.59 -15.09 -20.03
N PHE A 672 -3.76 -13.76 -20.04
CA PHE A 672 -2.77 -12.77 -19.57
C PHE A 672 -3.12 -12.19 -18.19
N SER A 673 -4.25 -12.57 -17.59
CA SER A 673 -4.83 -11.96 -16.38
C SER A 673 -3.87 -11.83 -15.17
N PHE A 674 -2.99 -12.81 -14.95
CA PHE A 674 -1.99 -12.76 -13.86
C PHE A 674 -0.85 -11.79 -14.16
N ALA A 675 -0.20 -11.93 -15.32
CA ALA A 675 0.84 -11.01 -15.78
C ALA A 675 0.35 -9.57 -15.86
N TRP A 676 -0.90 -9.37 -16.29
CA TRP A 676 -1.57 -8.08 -16.34
C TRP A 676 -1.75 -7.48 -14.94
N LEU A 677 -2.21 -8.24 -13.96
CA LEU A 677 -2.35 -7.76 -12.58
C LEU A 677 -0.98 -7.38 -11.98
N GLU A 678 0.06 -8.15 -12.24
CA GLU A 678 1.43 -7.81 -11.82
C GLU A 678 1.91 -6.51 -12.48
N LEU A 679 1.67 -6.30 -13.77
CA LEU A 679 2.03 -5.07 -14.49
C LEU A 679 1.26 -3.84 -13.97
N ILE A 680 -0.08 -3.91 -13.87
CA ILE A 680 -0.89 -2.76 -13.45
C ILE A 680 -0.72 -2.41 -11.96
N SER A 681 -0.21 -3.33 -11.14
CA SER A 681 0.08 -3.09 -9.71
C SER A 681 1.56 -2.80 -9.41
N HIS A 682 2.45 -2.94 -10.39
CA HIS A 682 3.88 -2.77 -10.18
C HIS A 682 4.24 -1.35 -9.71
N ARG A 683 5.10 -1.24 -8.69
CA ARG A 683 5.45 0.04 -8.02
C ARG A 683 5.94 1.15 -8.97
N MET A 684 6.69 0.78 -10.01
CA MET A 684 7.20 1.76 -11.01
C MET A 684 6.11 2.26 -11.98
N PHE A 685 4.92 1.68 -11.94
CA PHE A 685 3.75 2.07 -12.71
C PHE A 685 2.66 2.66 -11.81
N LEU A 686 2.05 1.85 -10.92
CA LEU A 686 0.88 2.26 -10.14
C LEU A 686 1.16 3.43 -9.19
N SER A 687 2.24 3.33 -8.40
CA SER A 687 2.61 4.38 -7.45
C SER A 687 2.96 5.68 -8.18
N ASN A 688 3.73 5.58 -9.27
CA ASN A 688 4.09 6.74 -10.10
C ASN A 688 2.85 7.39 -10.75
N LEU A 689 1.91 6.60 -11.26
CA LEU A 689 0.65 7.05 -11.86
C LEU A 689 -0.25 7.78 -10.84
N LEU A 690 -0.32 7.29 -9.60
CA LEU A 690 -1.10 7.91 -8.52
C LEU A 690 -0.41 9.14 -7.89
N LEU A 691 0.91 9.27 -8.01
CA LEU A 691 1.71 10.41 -7.54
C LEU A 691 1.80 11.58 -8.56
N VAL A 692 1.24 11.43 -9.76
CA VAL A 692 1.25 12.50 -10.78
C VAL A 692 0.60 13.78 -10.24
N LYS A 693 1.34 14.90 -10.31
CA LYS A 693 0.88 16.22 -9.82
C LYS A 693 -0.47 16.60 -10.43
N GLY A 694 -1.38 17.05 -9.56
CA GLY A 694 -2.75 17.39 -9.95
C GLY A 694 -3.64 16.18 -10.24
N GLN A 695 -3.31 14.99 -9.72
CA GLN A 695 -4.12 13.76 -9.79
C GLN A 695 -4.40 13.25 -11.22
N LYS A 696 -3.66 13.72 -12.24
CA LYS A 696 -3.95 13.43 -13.66
C LYS A 696 -3.99 11.93 -13.98
N GLY A 697 -3.14 11.13 -13.35
CA GLY A 697 -3.12 9.68 -13.53
C GLY A 697 -4.24 8.90 -12.82
N TRP A 698 -5.01 9.54 -11.93
CA TRP A 698 -6.04 8.85 -11.15
C TRP A 698 -7.16 8.27 -12.02
N GLY A 699 -7.54 8.92 -13.12
CA GLY A 699 -8.54 8.38 -14.05
C GLY A 699 -8.09 7.09 -14.75
N LEU A 700 -6.81 6.99 -15.12
CA LEU A 700 -6.23 5.77 -15.70
C LEU A 700 -6.11 4.65 -14.66
N ALA A 701 -5.64 4.97 -13.44
CA ALA A 701 -5.56 4.01 -12.34
C ALA A 701 -6.95 3.49 -11.91
N HIS A 702 -7.96 4.37 -11.94
CA HIS A 702 -9.36 4.03 -11.71
C HIS A 702 -9.89 3.06 -12.78
N GLN A 703 -9.70 3.37 -14.07
CA GLN A 703 -10.16 2.50 -15.17
C GLN A 703 -9.56 1.10 -15.08
N LEU A 704 -8.24 0.97 -14.86
CA LEU A 704 -7.58 -0.34 -14.75
C LEU A 704 -8.10 -1.16 -13.56
N LEU A 705 -8.42 -0.53 -12.43
CA LEU A 705 -9.05 -1.24 -11.31
C LEU A 705 -10.51 -1.62 -11.61
N ILE A 706 -11.25 -0.80 -12.36
CA ILE A 706 -12.58 -1.16 -12.86
C ILE A 706 -12.49 -2.38 -13.80
N ASP A 707 -11.57 -2.40 -14.77
CA ASP A 707 -11.34 -3.54 -15.66
C ASP A 707 -11.06 -4.85 -14.88
N LEU A 708 -10.24 -4.77 -13.83
CA LEU A 708 -9.94 -5.89 -12.93
C LEU A 708 -11.19 -6.40 -12.18
N PHE A 709 -12.00 -5.49 -11.63
CA PHE A 709 -13.19 -5.89 -10.89
C PHE A 709 -14.24 -6.49 -11.83
N LEU A 710 -14.47 -5.90 -13.01
CA LEU A 710 -15.42 -6.40 -14.01
C LEU A 710 -15.10 -7.84 -14.47
N PHE A 711 -13.82 -8.21 -14.58
CA PHE A 711 -13.41 -9.58 -14.88
C PHE A 711 -13.70 -10.57 -13.73
N LEU A 712 -13.50 -10.14 -12.48
CA LEU A 712 -13.75 -10.95 -11.30
C LEU A 712 -15.25 -11.07 -10.96
N GLU A 713 -16.02 -10.01 -11.23
CA GLU A 713 -17.42 -9.82 -10.86
C GLU A 713 -18.32 -11.06 -11.08
N PRO A 714 -18.39 -11.70 -12.27
CA PRO A 714 -19.26 -12.88 -12.47
C PRO A 714 -18.88 -14.06 -11.57
N HIS A 715 -17.58 -14.38 -11.50
CA HIS A 715 -17.05 -15.47 -10.67
C HIS A 715 -17.30 -15.22 -9.18
N LEU A 716 -17.21 -13.95 -8.76
CA LEU A 716 -17.46 -13.51 -7.39
C LEU A 716 -18.95 -13.52 -7.03
N ARG A 717 -19.84 -13.12 -7.96
CA ARG A 717 -21.31 -13.14 -7.76
C ARG A 717 -21.84 -14.58 -7.69
N ARG A 718 -21.39 -15.46 -8.59
CA ARG A 718 -21.79 -16.89 -8.64
C ARG A 718 -21.06 -17.77 -7.60
N VAL A 719 -20.01 -17.26 -6.96
CA VAL A 719 -19.14 -17.98 -6.02
C VAL A 719 -18.37 -19.15 -6.68
N GLU A 720 -18.16 -19.05 -8.00
CA GLU A 720 -17.46 -20.02 -8.85
C GLU A 720 -15.93 -19.88 -8.73
N LEU A 721 -15.43 -20.04 -7.50
CA LEU A 721 -14.05 -19.77 -7.13
C LEU A 721 -13.13 -20.96 -7.45
N THR A 722 -12.71 -21.07 -8.72
CA THR A 722 -11.59 -21.96 -9.11
C THR A 722 -10.30 -21.56 -8.40
N GLU A 723 -9.30 -22.46 -8.31
CA GLU A 723 -8.02 -22.11 -7.69
C GLU A 723 -7.31 -20.93 -8.38
N ALA A 724 -7.46 -20.77 -9.69
CA ALA A 724 -6.97 -19.59 -10.41
C ALA A 724 -7.67 -18.31 -9.93
N VAL A 725 -9.01 -18.30 -9.86
CA VAL A 725 -9.78 -17.15 -9.35
C VAL A 725 -9.44 -16.84 -7.89
N LYS A 726 -9.24 -17.86 -7.03
CA LYS A 726 -8.79 -17.66 -5.64
C LYS A 726 -7.42 -16.99 -5.55
N HIS A 727 -6.47 -17.33 -6.44
CA HIS A 727 -5.16 -16.68 -6.46
C HIS A 727 -5.24 -15.24 -7.00
N LEU A 728 -6.03 -15.01 -8.05
CA LEU A 728 -6.24 -13.66 -8.60
C LEU A 728 -6.94 -12.74 -7.57
N TYR A 729 -7.96 -13.23 -6.88
CA TYR A 729 -8.64 -12.53 -5.77
C TYR A 729 -7.69 -12.19 -4.61
N LYS A 730 -6.81 -13.12 -4.20
CA LYS A 730 -5.75 -12.85 -3.20
C LYS A 730 -4.76 -11.79 -3.69
N GLY A 731 -4.47 -11.73 -4.99
CA GLY A 731 -3.71 -10.65 -5.62
C GLY A 731 -4.43 -9.31 -5.49
N THR A 732 -5.69 -9.24 -5.91
CA THR A 732 -6.54 -8.04 -5.83
C THR A 732 -6.70 -7.51 -4.40
N LEU A 733 -6.83 -8.38 -3.40
CA LEU A 733 -6.83 -8.00 -1.97
C LEU A 733 -5.51 -7.32 -1.57
N ARG A 734 -4.35 -7.83 -2.01
CA ARG A 734 -3.04 -7.21 -1.73
C ARG A 734 -2.92 -5.84 -2.38
N VAL A 735 -3.36 -5.68 -3.63
CA VAL A 735 -3.37 -4.39 -4.33
C VAL A 735 -4.25 -3.38 -3.59
N LEU A 736 -5.45 -3.77 -3.17
CA LEU A 736 -6.34 -2.91 -2.39
C LEU A 736 -5.80 -2.57 -0.99
N LEU A 737 -5.10 -3.48 -0.32
CA LEU A 737 -4.43 -3.20 0.96
C LEU A 737 -3.32 -2.14 0.79
N VAL A 738 -2.49 -2.27 -0.24
CA VAL A 738 -1.46 -1.25 -0.59
C VAL A 738 -2.12 0.08 -0.93
N LEU A 739 -3.20 0.09 -1.72
CA LEU A 739 -3.94 1.31 -2.06
C LEU A 739 -4.63 1.96 -0.86
N LEU A 740 -5.16 1.18 0.08
CA LEU A 740 -5.75 1.67 1.34
C LEU A 740 -4.68 2.31 2.25
N HIS A 741 -3.47 1.77 2.25
CA HIS A 741 -2.37 2.30 3.04
C HIS A 741 -1.72 3.54 2.40
N ASP A 742 -1.26 3.40 1.16
CA ASP A 742 -0.46 4.41 0.47
C ASP A 742 -1.31 5.50 -0.20
N PHE A 743 -2.55 5.18 -0.61
CA PHE A 743 -3.40 6.06 -1.42
C PHE A 743 -4.89 6.10 -0.99
N PRO A 744 -5.25 6.13 0.32
CA PRO A 744 -6.65 6.01 0.74
C PRO A 744 -7.56 7.12 0.22
N SER A 745 -7.04 8.33 -0.02
CA SER A 745 -7.80 9.43 -0.66
C SER A 745 -8.32 9.07 -2.07
N PHE A 746 -7.62 8.21 -2.81
CA PHE A 746 -8.03 7.74 -4.14
C PHE A 746 -9.18 6.72 -4.02
N LEU A 747 -9.04 5.70 -3.16
CA LEU A 747 -10.13 4.76 -2.87
C LEU A 747 -11.37 5.46 -2.31
N ALA A 748 -11.18 6.44 -1.41
CA ALA A 748 -12.25 7.23 -0.82
C ALA A 748 -13.00 8.09 -1.86
N GLY A 749 -12.30 8.60 -2.89
CA GLY A 749 -12.89 9.39 -3.97
C GLY A 749 -13.69 8.56 -4.97
N TYR A 750 -13.20 7.36 -5.33
CA TYR A 750 -13.82 6.48 -6.33
C TYR A 750 -14.71 5.37 -5.74
N HIS A 751 -14.98 5.40 -4.43
CA HIS A 751 -15.65 4.32 -3.70
C HIS A 751 -16.96 3.84 -4.33
N LEU A 752 -17.81 4.77 -4.81
CA LEU A 752 -19.09 4.45 -5.46
C LEU A 752 -18.86 3.60 -6.71
N SER A 753 -18.00 4.04 -7.62
CA SER A 753 -17.72 3.32 -8.86
C SER A 753 -17.12 1.93 -8.61
N PHE A 754 -16.28 1.76 -7.59
CA PHE A 754 -15.79 0.43 -7.22
C PHE A 754 -16.89 -0.44 -6.59
N CYS A 755 -17.75 0.11 -5.73
CA CYS A 755 -18.88 -0.62 -5.17
C CYS A 755 -19.92 -1.02 -6.24
N ASN A 756 -20.04 -0.26 -7.34
CA ASN A 756 -20.92 -0.60 -8.46
C ASN A 756 -20.45 -1.81 -9.29
N VAL A 757 -19.18 -2.19 -9.22
CA VAL A 757 -18.61 -3.34 -9.97
C VAL A 757 -18.13 -4.49 -9.07
N ILE A 758 -18.09 -4.30 -7.75
CA ILE A 758 -17.80 -5.35 -6.78
C ILE A 758 -19.14 -5.84 -6.20
N PRO A 759 -19.49 -7.14 -6.30
CA PRO A 759 -20.77 -7.67 -5.81
C PRO A 759 -21.02 -7.48 -4.31
N GLU A 760 -22.29 -7.48 -3.89
CA GLU A 760 -22.75 -7.35 -2.50
C GLU A 760 -22.10 -8.36 -1.54
N ASN A 761 -22.02 -9.63 -1.94
CA ASN A 761 -21.42 -10.71 -1.15
C ASN A 761 -19.91 -10.56 -0.93
N CYS A 762 -19.23 -9.67 -1.66
CA CYS A 762 -17.78 -9.43 -1.56
C CYS A 762 -17.45 -8.46 -0.41
N VAL A 763 -18.00 -8.74 0.77
CA VAL A 763 -18.00 -7.84 1.93
C VAL A 763 -16.60 -7.35 2.31
N GLN A 764 -15.60 -8.23 2.39
CA GLN A 764 -14.22 -7.83 2.70
C GLN A 764 -13.62 -6.89 1.65
N LEU A 765 -13.93 -7.12 0.36
CA LEU A 765 -13.42 -6.31 -0.75
C LEU A 765 -14.06 -4.91 -0.74
N ARG A 766 -15.38 -4.82 -0.49
CA ARG A 766 -16.07 -3.54 -0.25
C ARG A 766 -15.54 -2.84 1.01
N ASN A 767 -15.33 -3.55 2.13
CA ASN A 767 -14.83 -2.98 3.37
C ASN A 767 -13.45 -2.31 3.23
N LEU A 768 -12.52 -2.88 2.44
CA LEU A 768 -11.22 -2.24 2.16
C LEU A 768 -11.38 -0.85 1.53
N ILE A 769 -12.32 -0.71 0.57
CA ILE A 769 -12.60 0.54 -0.12
C ILE A 769 -13.39 1.52 0.77
N LEU A 770 -14.38 1.02 1.51
CA LEU A 770 -15.26 1.84 2.36
C LEU A 770 -14.60 2.30 3.65
N SER A 771 -13.54 1.61 4.10
CA SER A 771 -12.69 2.02 5.22
C SER A 771 -11.65 3.07 4.84
N ALA A 772 -11.51 3.42 3.55
CA ALA A 772 -10.56 4.42 3.09
C ALA A 772 -11.03 5.85 3.42
N PHE A 773 -10.10 6.69 3.89
CA PHE A 773 -10.37 8.07 4.30
C PHE A 773 -9.25 9.05 3.89
N PRO A 774 -9.53 10.36 3.77
CA PRO A 774 -8.53 11.34 3.35
C PRO A 774 -7.32 11.38 4.29
N LYS A 775 -6.10 11.34 3.71
CA LYS A 775 -4.86 11.48 4.48
C LYS A 775 -4.88 12.77 5.33
N GLY A 776 -4.48 12.65 6.59
CA GLY A 776 -4.46 13.76 7.56
C GLY A 776 -5.72 13.89 8.41
N LEU A 777 -6.79 13.12 8.12
CA LEU A 777 -7.93 13.02 9.03
C LEU A 777 -7.60 12.12 10.22
N VAL A 778 -7.88 12.58 11.44
CA VAL A 778 -7.80 11.76 12.66
C VAL A 778 -9.20 11.24 12.97
N LEU A 779 -9.35 9.93 13.12
CA LEU A 779 -10.63 9.31 13.46
C LEU A 779 -10.78 9.24 15.00
N PRO A 780 -11.89 9.74 15.59
CA PRO A 780 -12.22 9.44 16.98
C PRO A 780 -12.46 7.94 17.16
N ASP A 781 -12.01 7.35 18.27
CA ASP A 781 -12.30 5.93 18.55
C ASP A 781 -13.82 5.72 18.78
N PRO A 782 -14.52 4.89 17.96
CA PRO A 782 -15.94 4.60 18.14
C PRO A 782 -16.31 4.04 19.53
N PHE A 783 -15.35 3.46 20.25
CA PHE A 783 -15.56 2.88 21.57
C PHE A 783 -15.39 3.90 22.72
N THR A 784 -15.06 5.15 22.40
CA THR A 784 -14.99 6.25 23.37
C THR A 784 -16.34 6.40 24.10
N PRO A 785 -16.39 6.28 25.45
CA PRO A 785 -17.64 6.38 26.18
C PRO A 785 -18.23 7.79 26.04
N ASN A 786 -19.52 7.86 25.70
CA ASN A 786 -20.27 9.10 25.49
C ASN A 786 -19.70 10.01 24.37
N LEU A 787 -19.12 9.42 23.32
CA LEU A 787 -18.70 10.14 22.11
C LEU A 787 -19.88 10.92 21.49
N LYS A 788 -19.81 12.26 21.56
CA LYS A 788 -20.82 13.15 20.99
C LYS A 788 -20.54 13.40 19.51
N ILE A 789 -21.07 12.53 18.66
CA ILE A 789 -20.89 12.57 17.19
C ILE A 789 -21.28 13.95 16.63
N ASP A 790 -22.37 14.55 17.13
CA ASP A 790 -22.90 15.84 16.68
C ASP A 790 -22.00 17.05 16.98
N LEU A 791 -20.91 16.86 17.75
CA LEU A 791 -19.91 17.89 18.03
C LEU A 791 -18.64 17.77 17.16
N LEU A 792 -18.54 16.76 16.30
CA LEU A 792 -17.39 16.56 15.41
C LEU A 792 -17.49 17.53 14.21
N PRO A 793 -16.56 18.48 14.02
CA PRO A 793 -16.64 19.47 12.93
C PRO A 793 -16.60 18.84 11.53
N GLU A 794 -16.15 17.59 11.42
CA GLU A 794 -16.17 16.78 10.20
C GLU A 794 -17.58 16.54 9.67
N ILE A 795 -18.61 16.42 10.51
CA ILE A 795 -19.98 16.09 10.06
C ILE A 795 -20.63 17.23 9.26
N ALA A 796 -20.11 18.46 9.37
CA ALA A 796 -20.55 19.57 8.53
C ALA A 796 -19.99 19.48 7.09
N ARG A 797 -19.00 18.62 6.84
CA ARG A 797 -18.22 18.58 5.60
C ARG A 797 -18.61 17.38 4.73
N SER A 798 -18.98 17.65 3.49
CA SER A 798 -19.26 16.59 2.50
C SER A 798 -17.95 15.94 1.99
N PRO A 799 -17.93 14.61 1.80
CA PRO A 799 -16.78 13.89 1.29
C PRO A 799 -16.55 14.19 -0.19
N THR A 800 -15.29 14.11 -0.64
CA THR A 800 -14.97 14.18 -2.08
C THR A 800 -15.49 12.93 -2.79
N ILE A 801 -16.28 13.12 -3.85
CA ILE A 801 -16.75 12.07 -4.76
C ILE A 801 -16.19 12.36 -6.15
N LEU A 802 -15.47 11.39 -6.73
CA LEU A 802 -14.89 11.46 -8.09
C LEU A 802 -15.61 10.56 -9.09
N SER A 803 -16.44 9.62 -8.60
CA SER A 803 -17.30 8.77 -9.43
C SER A 803 -18.45 9.55 -10.08
N ASN A 804 -18.82 9.19 -11.31
CA ASN A 804 -20.00 9.75 -11.98
C ASN A 804 -21.31 9.25 -11.34
N VAL A 805 -21.86 10.01 -10.38
CA VAL A 805 -23.13 9.70 -9.70
C VAL A 805 -24.33 9.78 -10.67
N SER A 806 -24.31 10.69 -11.65
CA SER A 806 -25.46 10.93 -12.55
C SER A 806 -25.62 9.89 -13.65
N GLY A 807 -24.53 9.26 -14.12
CA GLY A 807 -24.54 8.34 -15.25
C GLY A 807 -25.58 7.22 -15.13
N PRO A 808 -25.54 6.39 -14.07
CA PRO A 808 -26.47 5.28 -13.89
C PRO A 808 -27.95 5.67 -13.73
N LEU A 809 -28.25 6.94 -13.43
CA LEU A 809 -29.64 7.42 -13.31
C LEU A 809 -30.32 7.69 -14.66
N GLY A 810 -29.53 7.89 -15.72
CA GLY A 810 -30.02 8.15 -17.07
C GLY A 810 -31.12 9.21 -17.14
N ALA A 811 -32.19 8.93 -17.88
CA ALA A 811 -33.34 9.81 -18.03
C ALA A 811 -34.12 10.04 -16.72
N MET A 812 -34.12 9.08 -15.78
CA MET A 812 -34.89 9.17 -14.53
C MET A 812 -34.48 10.37 -13.67
N ARG A 813 -33.23 10.84 -13.82
CA ARG A 813 -32.73 11.98 -13.06
C ARG A 813 -33.58 13.24 -13.25
N ALA A 814 -34.16 13.48 -14.43
CA ALA A 814 -34.98 14.67 -14.68
C ALA A 814 -36.24 14.68 -13.80
N ASP A 815 -36.98 13.56 -13.77
CA ASP A 815 -38.16 13.38 -12.92
C ASP A 815 -37.80 13.43 -11.43
N LEU A 816 -36.65 12.87 -11.03
CA LEU A 816 -36.15 12.93 -9.66
C LEU A 816 -35.80 14.37 -9.24
N ASP A 817 -35.08 15.11 -10.08
CA ASP A 817 -34.74 16.52 -9.85
C ASP A 817 -36.00 17.39 -9.79
N GLY A 818 -37.06 17.03 -10.51
CA GLY A 818 -38.39 17.65 -10.41
C GLY A 818 -39.11 17.28 -9.10
N PHE A 819 -39.12 16.00 -8.72
CA PHE A 819 -39.83 15.50 -7.54
C PHE A 819 -39.23 16.07 -6.26
N LEU A 820 -37.90 16.06 -6.12
CA LEU A 820 -37.24 16.60 -4.93
C LEU A 820 -37.46 18.12 -4.79
N LYS A 821 -37.54 18.88 -5.88
CA LYS A 821 -37.76 20.34 -5.82
C LYS A 821 -39.23 20.71 -5.61
N ASN A 822 -40.11 20.13 -6.43
CA ASN A 822 -41.48 20.61 -6.64
C ASN A 822 -42.55 19.55 -6.34
N ARG A 823 -42.17 18.34 -5.91
CA ARG A 823 -43.06 17.16 -5.80
C ARG A 823 -43.78 16.81 -7.11
N GLN A 824 -43.11 17.01 -8.24
CA GLN A 824 -43.61 16.74 -9.59
C GLN A 824 -42.60 15.93 -10.44
N PRO A 825 -43.00 14.84 -11.11
CA PRO A 825 -44.37 14.35 -11.23
C PRO A 825 -44.85 13.66 -9.93
N SER A 826 -46.12 13.83 -9.57
CA SER A 826 -46.64 13.42 -8.25
C SER A 826 -46.71 11.90 -8.06
N ASP A 827 -46.73 11.13 -9.15
CA ASP A 827 -46.68 9.67 -9.17
C ASP A 827 -45.25 9.09 -9.16
N PHE A 828 -44.20 9.94 -9.14
CA PHE A 828 -42.79 9.52 -9.20
C PHE A 828 -42.45 8.43 -8.18
N VAL A 829 -42.89 8.59 -6.92
CA VAL A 829 -42.59 7.64 -5.83
C VAL A 829 -43.33 6.31 -6.05
N SER A 830 -44.62 6.34 -6.42
CA SER A 830 -45.37 5.13 -6.78
C SER A 830 -44.76 4.40 -7.99
N GLY A 831 -44.26 5.14 -8.98
CA GLY A 831 -43.61 4.60 -10.17
C GLY A 831 -42.11 4.31 -10.02
N LEU A 832 -41.51 4.48 -8.83
CA LEU A 832 -40.06 4.43 -8.64
C LEU A 832 -39.47 3.04 -8.85
N LEU A 833 -39.99 2.02 -8.16
CA LEU A 833 -39.38 0.68 -8.11
C LEU A 833 -39.27 0.01 -9.50
N PRO A 834 -40.28 0.07 -10.39
CA PRO A 834 -40.15 -0.45 -11.76
C PRO A 834 -39.01 0.18 -12.56
N ARG A 835 -38.67 1.45 -12.29
CA ARG A 835 -37.58 2.18 -12.98
C ARG A 835 -36.18 1.77 -12.47
N LEU A 836 -36.10 0.95 -11.43
CA LEU A 836 -34.86 0.50 -10.78
C LEU A 836 -34.49 -0.97 -11.09
N TYR A 837 -35.28 -1.68 -11.88
CA TYR A 837 -34.88 -2.98 -12.43
C TYR A 837 -33.96 -2.84 -13.66
N LYS A 838 -33.20 -3.91 -13.95
CA LYS A 838 -32.52 -4.09 -15.24
C LYS A 838 -33.55 -4.24 -16.36
N GLU A 839 -33.14 -3.98 -17.60
CA GLU A 839 -33.99 -4.18 -18.77
C GLU A 839 -34.25 -5.68 -19.00
N GLY A 840 -35.51 -6.05 -19.25
CA GLY A 840 -35.92 -7.43 -19.59
C GLY A 840 -36.13 -8.40 -18.43
N ASN A 841 -35.81 -8.04 -17.17
CA ASN A 841 -36.08 -8.91 -16.01
C ASN A 841 -36.61 -8.09 -14.79
N LYS A 842 -36.74 -8.76 -13.61
CA LYS A 842 -37.11 -8.13 -12.33
C LYS A 842 -35.93 -8.08 -11.33
N GLU A 843 -34.70 -8.12 -11.82
CA GLU A 843 -33.49 -7.99 -11.01
C GLU A 843 -33.17 -6.50 -10.82
N VAL A 844 -32.81 -6.09 -9.61
CA VAL A 844 -32.53 -4.67 -9.30
C VAL A 844 -31.17 -4.24 -9.84
N ASP A 845 -31.13 -3.10 -10.54
CA ASP A 845 -29.91 -2.44 -11.00
C ASP A 845 -29.20 -1.79 -9.80
N ALA A 846 -28.33 -2.56 -9.14
CA ALA A 846 -27.58 -2.10 -7.98
C ALA A 846 -26.73 -0.84 -8.26
N PRO A 847 -26.03 -0.67 -9.40
CA PRO A 847 -25.42 0.60 -9.79
C PRO A 847 -26.38 1.80 -9.80
N ARG A 848 -27.59 1.63 -10.34
CA ARG A 848 -28.64 2.67 -10.37
C ARG A 848 -29.17 2.98 -8.97
N VAL A 849 -29.37 1.98 -8.12
CA VAL A 849 -29.77 2.16 -6.70
C VAL A 849 -28.67 2.84 -5.88
N ASN A 850 -27.41 2.42 -6.01
CA ASN A 850 -26.25 3.07 -5.38
C ASN A 850 -26.16 4.56 -5.77
N SER A 851 -26.34 4.88 -7.04
CA SER A 851 -26.39 6.26 -7.53
C SER A 851 -27.62 7.03 -7.05
N LEU A 852 -28.81 6.41 -7.00
CA LEU A 852 -30.04 7.04 -6.53
C LEU A 852 -29.91 7.44 -5.06
N VAL A 853 -29.53 6.49 -4.21
CA VAL A 853 -29.35 6.72 -2.77
C VAL A 853 -28.37 7.87 -2.57
N LEU A 854 -27.15 7.79 -3.13
CA LEU A 854 -26.14 8.83 -2.98
C LEU A 854 -26.63 10.21 -3.46
N TYR A 855 -27.27 10.29 -4.62
CA TYR A 855 -27.79 11.54 -5.18
C TYR A 855 -28.86 12.16 -4.27
N VAL A 856 -29.81 11.35 -3.80
CA VAL A 856 -30.90 11.78 -2.92
C VAL A 856 -30.36 12.36 -1.61
N GLY A 857 -29.43 11.68 -0.92
CA GLY A 857 -28.87 12.24 0.32
C GLY A 857 -27.97 13.45 0.12
N VAL A 858 -27.31 13.61 -1.05
CA VAL A 858 -26.61 14.87 -1.40
C VAL A 858 -27.59 16.04 -1.47
N GLN A 859 -28.76 15.85 -2.10
CA GLN A 859 -29.81 16.87 -2.11
C GLN A 859 -30.41 17.11 -0.71
N ALA A 860 -30.61 16.06 0.08
CA ALA A 860 -31.10 16.17 1.47
C ALA A 860 -30.17 17.00 2.35
N ILE A 861 -28.86 16.75 2.29
CA ILE A 861 -27.85 17.49 3.04
C ILE A 861 -27.83 18.96 2.60
N ALA A 862 -27.90 19.24 1.29
CA ALA A 862 -28.00 20.60 0.78
C ALA A 862 -29.28 21.31 1.26
N ARG A 863 -30.43 20.61 1.34
CA ARG A 863 -31.68 21.15 1.91
C ARG A 863 -31.54 21.46 3.40
N LEU A 864 -30.98 20.54 4.18
CA LEU A 864 -30.80 20.65 5.62
C LEU A 864 -29.76 21.73 6.01
N GLN A 865 -28.73 21.98 5.18
CA GLN A 865 -27.79 23.08 5.41
C GLN A 865 -28.41 24.47 5.14
N ASN A 866 -29.38 24.56 4.23
CA ASN A 866 -30.09 25.82 3.91
C ASN A 866 -31.32 26.09 4.79
N THR A 867 -31.79 25.10 5.56
CA THR A 867 -33.02 25.18 6.34
C THR A 867 -32.73 24.95 7.82
N GLN A 868 -33.08 25.89 8.69
CA GLN A 868 -32.82 25.86 10.16
C GLN A 868 -33.68 24.81 10.92
N ILE A 869 -33.89 23.62 10.34
CA ILE A 869 -34.82 22.59 10.84
C ILE A 869 -34.12 21.22 10.80
N ALA A 870 -33.29 20.95 11.81
CA ALA A 870 -32.57 19.69 11.95
C ALA A 870 -33.43 18.50 12.45
N HIS A 871 -34.75 18.69 12.64
CA HIS A 871 -35.59 17.79 13.45
C HIS A 871 -36.73 17.06 12.71
N THR A 872 -36.90 17.22 11.39
CA THR A 872 -37.99 16.56 10.63
C THR A 872 -37.53 15.84 9.36
N LEU A 873 -36.53 14.96 9.49
CA LEU A 873 -36.11 14.02 8.42
C LEU A 873 -37.31 13.28 7.80
N ALA A 874 -38.27 12.88 8.64
CA ALA A 874 -39.46 12.10 8.33
C ALA A 874 -40.46 12.72 7.32
N HIS A 875 -40.31 14.00 6.95
CA HIS A 875 -41.26 14.72 6.08
C HIS A 875 -40.57 15.35 4.86
N THR A 876 -39.39 14.85 4.50
CA THR A 876 -38.62 15.29 3.34
C THR A 876 -38.92 14.40 2.11
N PRO A 877 -39.02 14.95 0.89
CA PRO A 877 -39.21 14.14 -0.32
C PRO A 877 -38.02 13.19 -0.56
N GLU A 878 -36.83 13.54 -0.06
CA GLU A 878 -35.68 12.64 -0.03
C GLU A 878 -35.93 11.39 0.84
N MET A 879 -36.50 11.56 2.03
CA MET A 879 -36.82 10.42 2.91
C MET A 879 -37.98 9.58 2.34
N GLU A 880 -38.96 10.18 1.67
CA GLU A 880 -40.03 9.43 0.98
C GLU A 880 -39.47 8.51 -0.11
N VAL A 881 -38.50 8.99 -0.91
CA VAL A 881 -37.80 8.17 -1.90
C VAL A 881 -37.02 7.02 -1.24
N LEU A 882 -36.33 7.29 -0.12
CA LEU A 882 -35.57 6.27 0.60
C LEU A 882 -36.45 5.24 1.33
N GLN A 883 -37.60 5.66 1.88
CA GLN A 883 -38.60 4.76 2.46
C GLN A 883 -39.23 3.86 1.40
N LYS A 884 -39.48 4.39 0.19
CA LYS A 884 -40.06 3.60 -0.92
C LYS A 884 -39.20 2.41 -1.31
N LEU A 885 -37.87 2.52 -1.20
CA LEU A 885 -36.95 1.40 -1.43
C LEU A 885 -37.16 0.23 -0.45
N MET A 886 -37.79 0.45 0.70
CA MET A 886 -38.15 -0.62 1.65
C MET A 886 -39.44 -1.35 1.28
N GLU A 887 -40.13 -0.97 0.19
CA GLU A 887 -41.24 -1.74 -0.39
C GLU A 887 -40.79 -2.75 -1.47
N PHE A 888 -39.48 -2.90 -1.70
CA PHE A 888 -38.95 -3.98 -2.53
C PHE A 888 -39.17 -5.38 -1.92
N ASP A 889 -38.96 -6.41 -2.73
CA ASP A 889 -38.73 -7.76 -2.24
C ASP A 889 -37.43 -7.85 -1.42
N ASP A 890 -37.21 -8.99 -0.76
CA ASP A 890 -36.08 -9.19 0.13
C ASP A 890 -34.72 -8.92 -0.56
N SER A 891 -34.61 -9.22 -1.86
CA SER A 891 -33.43 -8.96 -2.68
C SER A 891 -33.23 -7.47 -2.95
N GLY A 892 -34.26 -6.76 -3.44
CA GLY A 892 -34.19 -5.33 -3.71
C GLY A 892 -34.01 -4.48 -2.45
N ARG A 893 -34.58 -4.88 -1.31
CA ARG A 893 -34.34 -4.24 -0.01
C ARG A 893 -32.89 -4.44 0.45
N TYR A 894 -32.35 -5.66 0.33
CA TYR A 894 -30.96 -5.97 0.67
C TYR A 894 -29.96 -5.13 -0.14
N ILE A 895 -30.19 -4.95 -1.44
CA ILE A 895 -29.40 -4.07 -2.32
C ILE A 895 -29.54 -2.59 -1.89
N SER A 896 -30.76 -2.14 -1.59
CA SER A 896 -31.03 -0.75 -1.18
C SER A 896 -30.41 -0.40 0.18
N LEU A 897 -30.46 -1.31 1.14
CA LEU A 897 -29.79 -1.18 2.44
C LEU A 897 -28.26 -1.23 2.29
N ASN A 898 -27.73 -2.06 1.38
CA ASN A 898 -26.31 -2.05 1.01
C ASN A 898 -25.89 -0.69 0.42
N ALA A 899 -26.72 -0.06 -0.41
CA ALA A 899 -26.46 1.26 -0.99
C ALA A 899 -26.40 2.38 0.06
N ILE A 900 -27.22 2.30 1.11
CA ILE A 900 -27.16 3.20 2.29
C ILE A 900 -25.90 2.89 3.12
N ALA A 901 -25.63 1.62 3.42
CA ALA A 901 -24.47 1.20 4.20
C ALA A 901 -23.12 1.53 3.52
N ASN A 902 -23.09 1.62 2.18
CA ASN A 902 -21.94 2.08 1.38
C ASN A 902 -21.55 3.56 1.66
N GLN A 903 -22.38 4.32 2.38
CA GLN A 903 -22.11 5.71 2.74
C GLN A 903 -21.61 5.88 4.19
N LEU A 904 -21.67 4.83 5.02
CA LEU A 904 -21.30 4.83 6.44
C LEU A 904 -19.77 4.75 6.64
N ARG A 905 -19.04 5.73 6.10
CA ARG A 905 -17.57 5.74 5.98
C ARG A 905 -16.90 6.54 7.11
N TYR A 906 -15.88 7.34 6.82
CA TYR A 906 -15.25 8.24 7.80
C TYR A 906 -16.17 9.42 8.20
N PRO A 907 -15.90 10.14 9.30
CA PRO A 907 -16.67 11.32 9.71
C PRO A 907 -16.88 12.31 8.55
N SER A 908 -18.14 12.52 8.17
CA SER A 908 -18.56 13.41 7.09
C SER A 908 -20.07 13.64 7.16
N SER A 909 -20.60 14.65 6.46
CA SER A 909 -22.04 14.93 6.38
C SER A 909 -22.84 13.77 5.78
N HIS A 910 -22.27 13.03 4.84
CA HIS A 910 -22.88 11.82 4.29
C HIS A 910 -22.97 10.74 5.37
N THR A 911 -21.86 10.43 6.05
CA THR A 911 -21.83 9.41 7.10
C THR A 911 -22.83 9.71 8.23
N HIS A 912 -22.95 10.98 8.63
CA HIS A 912 -23.93 11.42 9.64
C HIS A 912 -25.38 11.28 9.13
N TYR A 913 -25.68 11.84 7.95
CA TYR A 913 -27.01 11.73 7.34
C TYR A 913 -27.47 10.27 7.15
N TYR A 914 -26.62 9.40 6.60
CA TYR A 914 -27.00 8.01 6.35
C TYR A 914 -27.03 7.15 7.62
N SER A 915 -26.30 7.49 8.67
CA SER A 915 -26.49 6.89 10.00
C SER A 915 -27.89 7.21 10.53
N CYS A 916 -28.28 8.49 10.49
CA CYS A 916 -29.62 8.94 10.87
C CYS A 916 -30.72 8.29 10.01
N VAL A 917 -30.52 8.16 8.69
CA VAL A 917 -31.45 7.43 7.80
C VAL A 917 -31.56 5.95 8.18
N MET A 918 -30.46 5.24 8.41
CA MET A 918 -30.48 3.81 8.75
C MET A 918 -31.21 3.56 10.07
N LEU A 919 -30.92 4.38 11.09
CA LEU A 919 -31.57 4.32 12.40
C LEU A 919 -33.05 4.74 12.35
N PHE A 920 -33.41 5.69 11.47
CA PHE A 920 -34.79 6.09 11.23
C PHE A 920 -35.60 4.99 10.51
N LEU A 921 -35.02 4.35 9.49
CA LEU A 921 -35.64 3.20 8.82
C LEU A 921 -35.87 2.03 9.78
N PHE A 922 -34.95 1.77 10.73
CA PHE A 922 -35.17 0.79 11.79
C PHE A 922 -36.31 1.22 12.75
N SER A 923 -36.31 2.48 13.20
CA SER A 923 -37.30 3.05 14.14
C SER A 923 -38.74 2.99 13.59
N GLU A 924 -38.94 3.43 12.35
CA GLU A 924 -40.29 3.60 11.78
C GLU A 924 -40.79 2.38 10.98
N ALA A 925 -39.97 1.34 10.82
CA ALA A 925 -40.39 0.10 10.16
C ALA A 925 -41.49 -0.62 10.96
N LYS A 926 -42.64 -0.81 10.31
CA LYS A 926 -43.74 -1.66 10.80
C LYS A 926 -43.51 -3.14 10.50
N ASP A 927 -42.75 -3.42 9.45
CA ASP A 927 -42.28 -4.77 9.11
C ASP A 927 -40.99 -5.08 9.87
N GLU A 928 -40.99 -6.20 10.60
CA GLU A 928 -39.81 -6.71 11.29
C GLU A 928 -38.75 -7.22 10.30
N GLY A 929 -39.15 -7.66 9.10
CA GLY A 929 -38.23 -8.07 8.03
C GLY A 929 -37.29 -6.95 7.58
N VAL A 930 -37.75 -5.70 7.57
CA VAL A 930 -36.89 -4.52 7.32
C VAL A 930 -35.88 -4.33 8.46
N LYS A 931 -36.27 -4.50 9.73
CA LYS A 931 -35.37 -4.36 10.90
C LYS A 931 -34.32 -5.46 10.95
N GLU A 932 -34.72 -6.69 10.64
CA GLU A 932 -33.81 -7.82 10.51
C GLU A 932 -32.79 -7.56 9.39
N GLN A 933 -33.24 -7.11 8.21
CA GLN A 933 -32.33 -6.82 7.09
C GLN A 933 -31.40 -5.63 7.36
N VAL A 934 -31.87 -4.55 7.99
CA VAL A 934 -31.00 -3.45 8.46
C VAL A 934 -29.90 -4.02 9.38
N THR A 935 -30.29 -4.84 10.34
CA THR A 935 -29.36 -5.46 11.30
C THR A 935 -28.36 -6.38 10.60
N ARG A 936 -28.82 -7.21 9.66
CA ARG A 936 -28.00 -8.12 8.86
C ARG A 936 -26.95 -7.36 8.04
N VAL A 937 -27.35 -6.32 7.30
CA VAL A 937 -26.43 -5.53 6.45
C VAL A 937 -25.37 -4.79 7.29
N LEU A 938 -25.70 -4.36 8.51
CA LEU A 938 -24.71 -3.82 9.44
C LEU A 938 -23.78 -4.92 9.99
N LEU A 939 -24.34 -6.06 10.43
CA LEU A 939 -23.61 -7.13 11.10
C LEU A 939 -22.68 -7.90 10.14
N GLU A 940 -23.13 -8.25 8.93
CA GLU A 940 -22.32 -8.99 7.95
C GLU A 940 -21.03 -8.24 7.59
N ARG A 941 -21.09 -6.91 7.61
CA ARG A 941 -19.95 -6.00 7.39
C ARG A 941 -19.03 -5.84 8.61
N LEU A 942 -19.40 -6.34 9.79
CA LEU A 942 -18.62 -6.29 11.03
C LEU A 942 -18.01 -7.65 11.41
N ILE A 943 -18.63 -8.78 11.06
CA ILE A 943 -18.10 -10.12 11.35
C ILE A 943 -16.87 -10.50 10.49
N VAL A 944 -16.66 -9.82 9.35
CA VAL A 944 -15.46 -10.01 8.52
C VAL A 944 -14.20 -9.46 9.19
N HIS A 945 -13.02 -9.91 8.73
CA HIS A 945 -11.73 -9.35 9.15
C HIS A 945 -11.66 -7.83 8.91
N ARG A 946 -10.94 -7.14 9.80
CA ARG A 946 -10.60 -5.72 9.69
C ARG A 946 -9.91 -5.41 8.34
N PRO A 947 -10.09 -4.20 7.78
CA PRO A 947 -10.68 -3.01 8.40
C PRO A 947 -12.21 -2.98 8.37
N HIS A 948 -12.77 -2.14 9.23
CA HIS A 948 -14.21 -1.84 9.30
C HIS A 948 -14.42 -0.33 9.11
N PRO A 949 -15.41 0.11 8.32
CA PRO A 949 -15.73 1.53 8.18
C PRO A 949 -16.14 2.17 9.53
N TRP A 950 -15.66 3.38 9.80
CA TRP A 950 -15.91 4.08 11.07
C TRP A 950 -17.40 4.31 11.35
N GLY A 951 -18.13 4.82 10.35
CA GLY A 951 -19.55 5.13 10.44
C GLY A 951 -20.43 3.89 10.59
N LEU A 952 -20.03 2.76 10.00
CA LEU A 952 -20.68 1.47 10.16
C LEU A 952 -20.65 1.03 11.62
N LEU A 953 -19.47 1.08 12.25
CA LEU A 953 -19.30 0.82 13.68
C LEU A 953 -20.17 1.78 14.51
N ILE A 954 -20.08 3.09 14.27
CA ILE A 954 -20.86 4.11 14.99
C ILE A 954 -22.38 3.85 14.90
N THR A 955 -22.90 3.57 13.69
CA THR A 955 -24.34 3.32 13.47
C THR A 955 -24.80 2.06 14.21
N PHE A 956 -24.00 0.99 14.19
CA PHE A 956 -24.32 -0.25 14.89
C PHE A 956 -24.22 -0.10 16.42
N ILE A 957 -23.20 0.60 16.92
CA ILE A 957 -23.01 0.92 18.34
C ILE A 957 -24.20 1.72 18.88
N GLU A 958 -24.70 2.70 18.13
CA GLU A 958 -25.88 3.49 18.52
C GLU A 958 -27.16 2.63 18.53
N LEU A 959 -27.38 1.82 17.48
CA LEU A 959 -28.53 0.91 17.37
C LEU A 959 -28.65 -0.04 18.56
N ILE A 960 -27.55 -0.67 18.99
CA ILE A 960 -27.59 -1.68 20.06
C ILE A 960 -27.54 -1.09 21.49
N LYS A 961 -27.14 0.18 21.66
CA LYS A 961 -27.01 0.83 22.98
C LYS A 961 -28.15 1.78 23.32
N ASN A 962 -28.72 2.48 22.34
CA ASN A 962 -29.78 3.44 22.60
C ASN A 962 -31.12 2.73 22.80
N GLN A 963 -31.63 2.80 24.04
CA GLN A 963 -32.86 2.12 24.45
C GLN A 963 -34.09 2.53 23.63
N ARG A 964 -34.06 3.67 22.92
CA ARG A 964 -35.11 4.09 21.98
C ARG A 964 -35.41 3.02 20.93
N TYR A 965 -34.40 2.34 20.40
CA TYR A 965 -34.57 1.35 19.33
C TYR A 965 -35.02 -0.02 19.83
N GLN A 966 -35.04 -0.25 21.16
CA GLN A 966 -35.46 -1.50 21.81
C GLN A 966 -34.81 -2.77 21.22
N PHE A 967 -33.62 -2.65 20.59
CA PHE A 967 -32.99 -3.68 19.75
C PHE A 967 -33.10 -5.11 20.31
N TRP A 968 -32.71 -5.31 21.56
CA TRP A 968 -32.67 -6.61 22.25
C TRP A 968 -34.04 -7.22 22.61
N SER A 969 -35.17 -6.57 22.32
CA SER A 969 -36.51 -7.17 22.41
C SER A 969 -37.04 -7.71 21.07
N HIS A 970 -36.36 -7.44 19.95
CA HIS A 970 -36.80 -7.93 18.64
C HIS A 970 -36.53 -9.43 18.47
N PRO A 971 -37.49 -10.25 17.97
CA PRO A 971 -37.35 -11.70 17.92
C PRO A 971 -36.11 -12.21 17.17
N PHE A 972 -35.71 -11.54 16.09
CA PHE A 972 -34.53 -11.91 15.29
C PHE A 972 -33.20 -11.77 16.04
N THR A 973 -33.16 -11.07 17.19
CA THR A 973 -31.94 -11.00 18.02
C THR A 973 -31.67 -12.29 18.80
N ARG A 974 -32.68 -13.17 18.95
CA ARG A 974 -32.62 -14.42 19.73
C ARG A 974 -33.21 -15.63 18.98
N CYS A 975 -33.27 -15.56 17.65
CA CYS A 975 -33.83 -16.64 16.81
C CYS A 975 -32.93 -17.88 16.75
N ALA A 976 -31.63 -17.74 17.04
CA ALA A 976 -30.68 -18.83 17.23
C ALA A 976 -29.62 -18.42 18.27
N THR A 977 -29.13 -19.38 19.05
CA THR A 977 -28.10 -19.13 20.09
C THR A 977 -26.77 -18.67 19.50
N GLU A 978 -26.52 -18.95 18.23
CA GLU A 978 -25.29 -18.61 17.49
C GLU A 978 -25.33 -17.15 17.07
N ILE A 979 -26.51 -16.67 16.66
CA ILE A 979 -26.79 -15.28 16.32
C ILE A 979 -26.72 -14.42 17.59
N GLU A 980 -27.31 -14.89 18.71
CA GLU A 980 -27.22 -14.21 20.01
C GLU A 980 -25.75 -14.12 20.49
N LYS A 981 -24.96 -15.20 20.41
CA LYS A 981 -23.50 -15.18 20.71
C LYS A 981 -22.72 -14.21 19.81
N VAL A 982 -23.07 -14.11 18.51
CA VAL A 982 -22.43 -13.16 17.59
C VAL A 982 -22.77 -11.72 17.97
N PHE A 983 -24.04 -11.41 18.25
CA PHE A 983 -24.44 -10.09 18.76
C PHE A 983 -23.76 -9.76 20.08
N GLU A 984 -23.70 -10.69 21.04
CA GLU A 984 -22.97 -10.51 22.29
C GLU A 984 -21.46 -10.32 22.08
N SER A 985 -20.84 -11.02 21.13
CA SER A 985 -19.40 -10.93 20.86
C SER A 985 -19.02 -9.58 20.26
N VAL A 986 -19.81 -9.10 19.29
CA VAL A 986 -19.65 -7.74 18.76
C VAL A 986 -19.99 -6.71 19.85
N ALA A 987 -21.08 -6.87 20.61
CA ALA A 987 -21.44 -5.97 21.71
C ALA A 987 -20.35 -5.91 22.79
N ARG A 988 -19.78 -7.04 23.23
CA ARG A 988 -18.65 -7.09 24.18
C ARG A 988 -17.38 -6.46 23.60
N SER A 989 -17.15 -6.57 22.29
CA SER A 989 -16.08 -5.84 21.59
C SER A 989 -16.35 -4.33 21.49
N CYS A 990 -17.61 -3.90 21.57
CA CYS A 990 -18.08 -2.52 21.47
C CYS A 990 -18.38 -1.85 22.83
N MET A 991 -18.41 -2.59 23.94
CA MET A 991 -18.91 -2.15 25.25
C MET A 991 -17.93 -2.53 26.36
N SER A 992 -17.36 -1.52 27.02
CA SER A 992 -16.42 -1.71 28.13
C SER A 992 -17.06 -2.52 29.28
N PRO A 993 -16.33 -3.42 29.98
CA PRO A 993 -16.91 -4.40 30.92
C PRO A 993 -17.73 -3.85 32.10
N ALA A 994 -17.70 -2.54 32.36
CA ALA A 994 -18.32 -1.91 33.53
C ALA A 994 -19.86 -1.83 33.50
N SER A 995 -20.53 -2.13 32.37
CA SER A 995 -21.99 -2.04 32.25
C SER A 995 -22.74 -3.34 32.57
N SER A 996 -22.16 -4.51 32.29
CA SER A 996 -22.87 -5.80 32.34
C SER A 996 -23.23 -6.30 33.75
N GLN A 997 -22.70 -5.69 34.81
CA GLN A 997 -22.98 -6.10 36.21
C GLN A 997 -24.22 -5.42 36.85
N ARG A 998 -24.91 -4.50 36.17
CA ARG A 998 -26.06 -3.78 36.76
C ARG A 998 -27.46 -4.24 36.31
N SER A 999 -27.56 -5.14 35.34
CA SER A 999 -28.83 -5.71 34.88
C SER A 999 -29.17 -7.06 35.53
N ALA A 1000 -28.20 -7.74 36.16
CA ALA A 1000 -28.36 -9.10 36.68
C ALA A 1000 -28.87 -9.18 38.14
N THR A 1001 -29.07 -8.04 38.82
CA THR A 1001 -29.37 -8.00 40.28
C THR A 1001 -30.74 -7.37 40.60
N ALA A 1002 -31.67 -7.38 39.65
CA ALA A 1002 -33.02 -6.83 39.80
C ALA A 1002 -34.08 -7.84 39.33
N GLY A 1003 -34.11 -9.01 39.97
CA GLY A 1003 -34.94 -10.14 39.55
C GLY A 1003 -34.99 -11.30 40.56
N GLY A 1004 -35.07 -10.99 41.86
CA GLY A 1004 -35.16 -11.98 42.93
C GLY A 1004 -35.42 -11.31 44.28
N GLY A 1005 -36.67 -11.35 44.74
CA GLY A 1005 -37.12 -10.68 45.96
C GLY A 1005 -38.63 -10.78 46.15
N ASP A 1006 -39.05 -11.95 46.66
CA ASP A 1006 -40.30 -12.29 47.37
C ASP A 1006 -41.69 -11.91 46.81
N LEU A 1007 -42.53 -12.95 46.73
CA LEU A 1007 -44.01 -13.00 46.59
C LEU A 1007 -44.61 -12.53 45.25
#